data_AF-A0A947U8L8-F1
#
_entry.id   AF-A0A947U8L8-F1
#
_cell.length_a   1.000
_cell.length_b   1.000
_cell.length_c   1.000
_cell.angle_alpha   90.00
_cell.angle_beta   90.00
_cell.angle_gamma   90.00
#
_symmetry.space_group_name_H-M   'P 1'
#
loop_
_entity.id
_entity.type
_entity.pdbx_description
1 polymer ?
#
loop_
_entity_poly.entity_id
_entity_poly.type
_entity_poly.pdbx_seq_one_letter_code
_entity_poly.pdbx_strand_id
1 'polypeptide(L)'
;MSHAKVPLPASLAQRYPVLIVVNTLEHPDSIVLRSAEEVGRALQQHGLEVERVSSLDDAEIAFRADPAYCCVILGWGLCEENLPLALHLIQLIRQRTAQLPIMLGMSQAHQSRVPLEFVENIDGFIWQPEDSPAFVAGRIEAAARRYLDSILPPFFGALVNFADTHEYSWHTPGHTGGTAFMKTAVGRSFLDFYGEQMLRSDLSVSVGELGSLNDHSGPIAEAEKNAAQVFGADYTFFSVGGSSASNEIVLHSAVTDGDAVLVDRNCHKSLNYALNMSGAVPLYLRPRRNARGLIGPVPRSELTPEAVAQKIAESPLMTDKQARPVLAVLTNSTYDGLCYNVQTTTRELSQSVDRIHYDEAWYAYARFNPLYEGRYGMHRGERHADDATVTVTHSTHKLLAALSQASMIHIRSGKVPVKPALFNEAFMMHTSTSPQYSILASTDVSAKMMDDAGEYLTDESIGEAIAFRQAMVRLGNEVRKRKPQDWWFGVWQPDEVNGLPFADLDPQALRQGDAWVLKPSASWHGFGDLGRDYCMLDPIKVTVLTPGQTLEGQMEASGIPAPLVSSFLASRGIVVEKTEPYSILLLFSLGVTKGKWGSLVAGLMEFKKHYDSNASLELVMPDLVASHGERYAGMGLKDLADAMHQDMLASKLLHNMDAAFSLLPDVVSSPRATFAKLVKGQIEQIAVRDMLDRTVAVQVVPYPPGIPLMMPGEKAGADKQAIIDYLLAMELFDSHFPGFEHDNHGVEIERDGQGGLTYRVYVVKQ
;
A
#
# COMPACT_ATOMS: atom_id res chain seq x y z
N MET A 1 22.95 21.73 -10.94
CA MET A 1 22.69 22.89 -10.06
C MET A 1 22.93 22.40 -8.64
N SER A 2 23.83 23.05 -7.91
CA SER A 2 24.23 22.67 -6.56
C SER A 2 23.13 23.06 -5.58
N HIS A 3 22.21 22.12 -5.28
CA HIS A 3 21.37 22.25 -4.08
C HIS A 3 22.31 22.40 -2.88
N ALA A 4 22.08 23.40 -2.03
CA ALA A 4 22.83 23.51 -0.78
C ALA A 4 22.57 22.21 -0.01
N LYS A 5 23.59 21.35 0.09
CA LYS A 5 23.47 20.08 0.80
C LYS A 5 23.08 20.39 2.24
N VAL A 6 22.03 19.74 2.70
CA VAL A 6 21.51 19.91 4.05
C VAL A 6 22.27 18.93 4.94
N PRO A 7 23.25 19.39 5.75
CA PRO A 7 24.17 18.48 6.43
C PRO A 7 23.41 17.67 7.49
N LEU A 8 23.86 16.44 7.72
CA LEU A 8 23.39 15.63 8.84
C LEU A 8 24.05 16.14 10.13
N PRO A 9 23.27 16.49 11.18
CA PRO A 9 23.84 16.91 12.46
C PRO A 9 24.81 15.87 13.02
N ALA A 10 25.87 16.33 13.68
CA ALA A 10 26.93 15.48 14.22
C ALA A 10 26.39 14.40 15.19
N SER A 11 25.34 14.72 15.95
CA SER A 11 24.67 13.80 16.87
C SER A 11 24.01 12.60 16.19
N LEU A 12 23.53 12.78 14.95
CA LEU A 12 22.98 11.71 14.13
C LEU A 12 24.08 11.01 13.31
N ALA A 13 25.05 11.76 12.80
CA ALA A 13 26.18 11.22 12.04
C ALA A 13 26.99 10.15 12.79
N GLN A 14 27.13 10.29 14.12
CA GLN A 14 27.83 9.31 14.96
C GLN A 14 27.20 7.91 14.95
N ARG A 15 25.93 7.78 14.54
CA ARG A 15 25.24 6.49 14.42
C ARG A 15 25.60 5.71 13.16
N TYR A 16 26.43 6.28 12.28
CA TYR A 16 26.85 5.66 11.03
C TYR A 16 28.32 5.26 11.10
N PRO A 17 28.66 4.05 11.58
CA PRO A 17 30.05 3.60 11.63
C PRO A 17 30.69 3.44 10.24
N VAL A 18 32.02 3.38 10.23
CA VAL A 18 32.80 2.86 9.10
C VAL A 18 32.90 1.33 9.26
N LEU A 19 32.46 0.57 8.26
CA LEU A 19 32.62 -0.88 8.22
C LEU A 19 33.98 -1.24 7.60
N ILE A 20 34.83 -1.94 8.34
CA ILE A 20 36.12 -2.44 7.84
C ILE A 20 36.08 -3.96 7.77
N VAL A 21 36.17 -4.49 6.55
CA VAL A 21 36.20 -5.92 6.24
C VAL A 21 37.64 -6.33 5.99
N VAL A 22 38.26 -6.98 6.95
CA VAL A 22 39.68 -7.37 6.89
C VAL A 22 39.89 -8.73 7.54
N ASN A 23 40.72 -9.58 6.94
CA ASN A 23 40.98 -10.91 7.48
C ASN A 23 41.71 -10.79 8.84
N THR A 24 41.10 -11.30 9.91
CA THR A 24 41.70 -11.33 11.26
C THR A 24 42.30 -12.70 11.60
N LEU A 25 42.17 -13.70 10.72
CA LEU A 25 42.60 -15.08 10.96
C LEU A 25 44.04 -15.35 10.50
N GLU A 26 44.57 -14.52 9.59
CA GLU A 26 45.99 -14.53 9.26
C GLU A 26 46.78 -13.81 10.35
N HIS A 27 47.46 -14.57 11.20
CA HIS A 27 48.43 -14.15 12.24
C HIS A 27 48.14 -12.80 12.94
N PRO A 28 47.90 -12.77 14.28
CA PRO A 28 47.64 -11.55 15.04
C PRO A 28 48.67 -10.41 14.87
N ASP A 29 49.87 -10.71 14.36
CA ASP A 29 50.96 -9.77 14.09
C ASP A 29 51.03 -9.28 12.63
N SER A 30 50.06 -9.62 11.77
CA SER A 30 50.03 -9.17 10.37
C SER A 30 50.09 -7.65 10.26
N ILE A 31 50.96 -7.15 9.38
CA ILE A 31 51.17 -5.71 9.15
C ILE A 31 49.88 -5.06 8.60
N VAL A 32 49.11 -5.80 7.81
CA VAL A 32 47.82 -5.35 7.25
C VAL A 32 46.80 -5.14 8.38
N LEU A 33 46.70 -6.10 9.30
CA LEU A 33 45.81 -6.00 10.45
C LEU A 33 46.18 -4.81 11.36
N ARG A 34 47.48 -4.66 11.69
CA ARG A 34 47.95 -3.50 12.47
C ARG A 34 47.67 -2.17 11.79
N SER A 35 47.85 -2.08 10.47
CA SER A 35 47.53 -0.87 9.70
C SER A 35 46.03 -0.55 9.77
N ALA A 36 45.16 -1.56 9.61
CA ALA A 36 43.72 -1.38 9.75
C ALA A 36 43.31 -0.93 11.17
N GLU A 37 43.97 -1.44 12.21
CA GLU A 37 43.74 -1.00 13.59
C GLU A 37 44.18 0.45 13.85
N GLU A 38 45.32 0.86 13.30
CA GLU A 38 45.81 2.24 13.42
C GLU A 38 44.91 3.21 12.68
N VAL A 39 44.41 2.83 11.49
CA VAL A 39 43.40 3.61 10.76
C VAL A 39 42.10 3.68 11.56
N GLY A 40 41.63 2.56 12.13
CA GLY A 40 40.45 2.53 12.99
C GLY A 40 40.57 3.46 14.20
N ARG A 41 41.72 3.46 14.88
CA ARG A 41 42.01 4.38 16.00
C ARG A 41 42.03 5.84 15.53
N ALA A 42 42.59 6.14 14.36
CA ALA A 42 42.60 7.48 13.80
C ALA A 42 41.18 7.97 13.42
N LEU A 43 40.33 7.09 12.89
CA LEU A 43 38.91 7.40 12.62
C LEU A 43 38.14 7.73 13.90
N GLN A 44 38.37 6.96 14.97
CA GLN A 44 37.76 7.24 16.29
C GLN A 44 38.22 8.59 16.86
N GLN A 45 39.47 8.99 16.65
CA GLN A 45 39.96 10.33 17.01
C GLN A 45 39.25 11.45 16.23
N HIS A 46 38.72 11.15 15.05
CA HIS A 46 37.90 12.06 14.25
C HIS A 46 36.39 11.98 14.60
N GLY A 47 36.02 11.18 15.60
CA GLY A 47 34.63 11.03 16.06
C GLY A 47 33.78 10.09 15.21
N LEU A 48 34.39 9.21 14.41
CA LEU A 48 33.72 8.17 13.65
C LEU A 48 33.81 6.83 14.38
N GLU A 49 32.66 6.19 14.60
CA GLU A 49 32.60 4.81 15.07
C GLU A 49 33.12 3.84 14.00
N VAL A 50 33.70 2.72 14.43
CA VAL A 50 34.30 1.72 13.52
C VAL A 50 33.81 0.34 13.88
N GLU A 51 33.16 -0.32 12.92
CA GLU A 51 32.78 -1.72 13.01
C GLU A 51 33.75 -2.57 12.18
N ARG A 52 34.12 -3.74 12.70
CA ARG A 52 35.09 -4.64 12.06
C ARG A 52 34.52 -6.03 11.95
N VAL A 53 34.64 -6.61 10.76
CA VAL A 53 34.25 -7.98 10.46
C VAL A 53 35.38 -8.71 9.74
N SER A 54 35.47 -10.03 9.94
CA SER A 54 36.61 -10.84 9.51
C SER A 54 36.44 -11.54 8.17
N SER A 55 35.24 -11.52 7.59
CA SER A 55 34.91 -12.20 6.34
C SER A 55 33.92 -11.39 5.49
N LEU A 56 33.85 -11.70 4.19
CA LEU A 56 32.85 -11.12 3.28
C LEU A 56 31.43 -11.57 3.64
N ASP A 57 31.26 -12.80 4.14
CA ASP A 57 29.95 -13.32 4.59
C ASP A 57 29.44 -12.56 5.81
N ASP A 58 30.30 -12.30 6.81
CA ASP A 58 29.94 -11.50 7.98
C ASP A 58 29.61 -10.06 7.59
N ALA A 59 30.32 -9.50 6.61
CA ALA A 59 30.02 -8.18 6.06
C ALA A 59 28.65 -8.14 5.38
N GLU A 60 28.28 -9.18 4.62
CA GLU A 60 26.94 -9.30 4.03
C GLU A 60 25.87 -9.39 5.13
N ILE A 61 26.08 -10.21 6.17
CA ILE A 61 25.14 -10.36 7.28
C ILE A 61 24.97 -9.03 8.03
N ALA A 62 26.07 -8.37 8.39
CA ALA A 62 26.07 -7.09 9.08
C ALA A 62 25.33 -6.03 8.26
N PHE A 63 25.63 -5.94 6.95
CA PHE A 63 24.98 -4.99 6.07
C PHE A 63 23.51 -5.28 5.81
N ARG A 64 23.08 -6.56 5.80
CA ARG A 64 21.66 -6.92 5.73
C ARG A 64 20.92 -6.56 7.01
N ALA A 65 21.54 -6.76 8.17
CA ALA A 65 20.95 -6.43 9.46
C ALA A 65 20.72 -4.91 9.62
N ASP A 66 21.72 -4.09 9.27
CA ASP A 66 21.65 -2.63 9.38
C ASP A 66 22.42 -1.96 8.23
N PRO A 67 21.80 -1.11 7.39
CA PRO A 67 22.50 -0.41 6.32
C PRO A 67 23.15 0.91 6.77
N ALA A 68 23.02 1.29 8.04
CA ALA A 68 23.47 2.59 8.55
C ALA A 68 24.99 2.68 8.69
N TYR A 69 25.73 2.58 7.58
CA TYR A 69 27.17 2.86 7.52
C TYR A 69 27.43 4.18 6.82
N CYS A 70 28.57 4.81 7.11
CA CYS A 70 29.02 6.02 6.39
C CYS A 70 30.12 5.74 5.35
N CYS A 71 30.80 4.60 5.44
CA CYS A 71 31.80 4.12 4.48
C CYS A 71 32.03 2.61 4.70
N VAL A 72 32.28 1.87 3.63
CA VAL A 72 32.68 0.46 3.68
C VAL A 72 34.10 0.33 3.12
N ILE A 73 34.96 -0.40 3.82
CA ILE A 73 36.33 -0.70 3.39
C ILE A 73 36.46 -2.21 3.22
N LEU A 74 36.67 -2.67 1.98
CA LEU A 74 36.86 -4.08 1.66
C LEU A 74 38.34 -4.38 1.47
N GLY A 75 38.90 -5.29 2.26
CA GLY A 75 40.26 -5.78 2.08
C GLY A 75 40.38 -6.58 0.78
N TRP A 76 41.26 -6.14 -0.13
CA TRP A 76 41.39 -6.75 -1.46
C TRP A 76 41.80 -8.22 -1.41
N GLY A 77 42.60 -8.64 -0.43
CA GLY A 77 42.96 -10.06 -0.25
C GLY A 77 41.72 -10.97 -0.10
N LEU A 78 40.73 -10.55 0.70
CA LEU A 78 39.46 -11.27 0.84
C LEU A 78 38.64 -11.26 -0.46
N CYS A 79 38.63 -10.14 -1.17
CA CYS A 79 37.94 -10.03 -2.45
C CYS A 79 38.57 -10.91 -3.53
N GLU A 80 39.91 -10.98 -3.58
CA GLU A 80 40.65 -11.81 -4.53
C GLU A 80 40.38 -13.30 -4.31
N GLU A 81 40.30 -13.74 -3.06
CA GLU A 81 39.98 -15.12 -2.70
C GLU A 81 38.58 -15.54 -3.18
N ASN A 82 37.61 -14.63 -3.17
CA ASN A 82 36.24 -14.90 -3.60
C ASN A 82 35.60 -13.71 -4.32
N LEU A 83 36.03 -13.49 -5.57
CA LEU A 83 35.52 -12.40 -6.42
C LEU A 83 33.99 -12.41 -6.57
N PRO A 84 33.31 -13.55 -6.79
CA PRO A 84 31.85 -13.58 -6.91
C PRO A 84 31.13 -13.06 -5.66
N LEU A 85 31.56 -13.47 -4.47
CA LEU A 85 30.95 -13.01 -3.21
C LEU A 85 31.21 -11.52 -2.96
N ALA A 86 32.42 -11.05 -3.25
CA ALA A 86 32.75 -9.63 -3.11
C ALA A 86 31.94 -8.74 -4.07
N LEU A 87 31.75 -9.17 -5.33
CA LEU A 87 30.89 -8.47 -6.28
C LEU A 87 29.44 -8.44 -5.83
N HIS A 88 28.92 -9.57 -5.35
CA HIS A 88 27.57 -9.67 -4.79
C HIS A 88 27.37 -8.73 -3.60
N LEU A 89 28.34 -8.64 -2.68
CA LEU A 89 28.31 -7.69 -1.56
C LEU A 89 28.30 -6.24 -2.04
N ILE A 90 29.15 -5.89 -3.02
CA ILE A 90 29.17 -4.54 -3.61
C ILE A 90 27.82 -4.21 -4.24
N GLN A 91 27.24 -5.14 -5.01
CA GLN A 91 25.93 -4.98 -5.63
C GLN A 91 24.83 -4.80 -4.58
N LEU A 92 24.84 -5.60 -3.50
CA LEU A 92 23.92 -5.46 -2.38
C LEU A 92 24.02 -4.07 -1.74
N ILE A 93 25.24 -3.58 -1.49
CA ILE A 93 25.47 -2.24 -0.94
C ILE A 93 24.90 -1.18 -1.88
N ARG A 94 25.18 -1.27 -3.18
CA ARG A 94 24.70 -0.30 -4.18
C ARG A 94 23.18 -0.32 -4.34
N GLN A 95 22.55 -1.49 -4.26
CA GLN A 95 21.10 -1.64 -4.37
C GLN A 95 20.34 -1.05 -3.17
N ARG A 96 20.93 -1.08 -1.97
CA ARG A 96 20.29 -0.60 -0.74
C ARG A 96 20.68 0.84 -0.38
N THR A 97 21.89 1.24 -0.76
CA THR A 97 22.48 2.55 -0.46
C THR A 97 23.35 3.01 -1.63
N ALA A 98 22.72 3.54 -2.69
CA ALA A 98 23.39 3.85 -3.96
C ALA A 98 24.69 4.68 -3.80
N GLN A 99 24.69 5.66 -2.90
CA GLN A 99 25.79 6.62 -2.72
C GLN A 99 26.79 6.27 -1.59
N LEU A 100 26.64 5.12 -0.92
CA LEU A 100 27.54 4.74 0.18
C LEU A 100 28.97 4.55 -0.34
N PRO A 101 29.99 5.23 0.20
CA PRO A 101 31.36 5.08 -0.28
C PRO A 101 31.90 3.67 -0.02
N ILE A 102 32.43 3.03 -1.05
CA ILE A 102 33.12 1.73 -0.96
C ILE A 102 34.59 1.95 -1.31
N MET A 103 35.51 1.64 -0.40
CA MET A 103 36.95 1.74 -0.62
C MET A 103 37.61 0.36 -0.60
N LEU A 104 38.60 0.13 -1.46
CA LEU A 104 39.41 -1.09 -1.44
C LEU A 104 40.70 -0.89 -0.65
N GLY A 105 40.89 -1.71 0.38
CA GLY A 105 42.13 -1.84 1.13
C GLY A 105 43.11 -2.76 0.40
N MET A 106 44.04 -2.18 -0.33
CA MET A 106 45.08 -2.88 -1.08
C MET A 106 46.31 -3.15 -0.18
N SER A 107 47.03 -4.24 -0.45
CA SER A 107 48.33 -4.52 0.17
C SER A 107 49.34 -5.01 -0.86
N GLN A 108 50.63 -4.89 -0.58
CA GLN A 108 51.68 -5.37 -1.50
C GLN A 108 51.65 -6.89 -1.73
N ALA A 109 51.02 -7.66 -0.83
CA ALA A 109 50.86 -9.10 -1.00
C ALA A 109 49.84 -9.47 -2.10
N HIS A 110 48.92 -8.55 -2.43
CA HIS A 110 47.81 -8.77 -3.36
C HIS A 110 47.82 -7.70 -4.48
N GLN A 111 48.81 -7.76 -5.37
CA GLN A 111 48.96 -6.82 -6.51
C GLN A 111 48.23 -7.27 -7.78
N SER A 112 47.33 -8.24 -7.70
CA SER A 112 46.57 -8.68 -8.86
C SER A 112 45.72 -7.55 -9.45
N ARG A 113 45.44 -7.67 -10.74
CA ARG A 113 44.65 -6.67 -11.46
C ARG A 113 43.21 -6.72 -10.93
N VAL A 114 42.78 -5.62 -10.32
CA VAL A 114 41.38 -5.40 -9.92
C VAL A 114 40.50 -5.42 -11.19
N PRO A 115 39.47 -6.28 -11.27
CA PRO A 115 38.56 -6.34 -12.41
C PRO A 115 37.85 -5.01 -12.64
N LEU A 116 37.51 -4.71 -13.90
CA LEU A 116 36.81 -3.47 -14.27
C LEU A 116 35.50 -3.29 -13.48
N GLU A 117 34.75 -4.37 -13.30
CA GLU A 117 33.48 -4.36 -12.56
C GLU A 117 33.63 -3.87 -11.11
N PHE A 118 34.77 -4.13 -10.45
CA PHE A 118 35.05 -3.53 -9.14
C PHE A 118 35.32 -2.04 -9.26
N VAL A 119 36.17 -1.64 -10.21
CA VAL A 119 36.56 -0.23 -10.41
C VAL A 119 35.35 0.64 -10.71
N GLU A 120 34.36 0.11 -11.43
CA GLU A 120 33.10 0.80 -11.76
C GLU A 120 32.19 1.00 -10.54
N ASN A 121 32.37 0.23 -9.47
CA ASN A 121 31.47 0.19 -8.32
C ASN A 121 32.12 0.62 -6.98
N ILE A 122 33.38 1.07 -6.99
CA ILE A 122 34.10 1.57 -5.81
C ILE A 122 34.44 3.06 -5.95
N ASP A 123 34.68 3.72 -4.82
CA ASP A 123 34.95 5.15 -4.73
C ASP A 123 36.44 5.47 -4.52
N GLY A 124 37.27 4.47 -4.19
CA GLY A 124 38.70 4.68 -4.08
C GLY A 124 39.52 3.51 -3.56
N PHE A 125 40.84 3.71 -3.59
CA PHE A 125 41.84 2.77 -3.07
C PHE A 125 42.56 3.35 -1.85
N ILE A 126 42.87 2.47 -0.91
CA ILE A 126 43.71 2.69 0.27
C ILE A 126 44.85 1.67 0.21
N TRP A 127 46.10 2.12 0.12
CA TRP A 127 47.27 1.24 0.10
C TRP A 127 47.84 1.08 1.52
N GLN A 128 47.72 -0.12 2.08
CA GLN A 128 48.22 -0.43 3.43
C GLN A 128 49.59 -1.13 3.32
N PRO A 129 50.64 -0.72 4.07
CA PRO A 129 50.80 0.45 4.96
C PRO A 129 51.57 1.62 4.32
N GLU A 130 51.40 1.88 3.02
CA GLU A 130 52.22 2.89 2.31
C GLU A 130 51.85 4.33 2.68
N ASP A 131 50.63 4.54 3.18
CA ASP A 131 50.12 5.82 3.68
C ASP A 131 50.07 5.89 5.21
N SER A 132 50.21 7.10 5.76
CA SER A 132 50.03 7.31 7.21
C SER A 132 48.57 7.05 7.62
N PRO A 133 48.31 6.41 8.78
CA PRO A 133 46.95 6.16 9.26
C PRO A 133 46.06 7.41 9.36
N ALA A 134 46.66 8.55 9.77
CA ALA A 134 45.96 9.83 9.87
C ALA A 134 45.49 10.37 8.51
N PHE A 135 46.33 10.24 7.46
CA PHE A 135 45.96 10.65 6.11
C PHE A 135 44.83 9.79 5.55
N VAL A 136 44.91 8.47 5.73
CA VAL A 136 43.86 7.52 5.32
C VAL A 136 42.54 7.82 6.03
N ALA A 137 42.57 8.02 7.36
CA ALA A 137 41.40 8.38 8.15
C ALA A 137 40.76 9.69 7.66
N GLY A 138 41.56 10.73 7.36
CA GLY A 138 41.04 11.98 6.80
C GLY A 138 40.38 11.81 5.42
N ARG A 139 40.89 10.92 4.56
CA ARG A 139 40.26 10.60 3.27
C ARG A 139 38.91 9.88 3.44
N ILE A 140 38.86 8.91 4.36
CA ILE A 140 37.63 8.18 4.70
C ILE A 140 36.60 9.14 5.29
N GLU A 141 37.00 9.99 6.25
CA GLU A 141 36.12 11.00 6.83
C GLU A 141 35.55 11.95 5.77
N ALA A 142 36.38 12.43 4.84
CA ALA A 142 35.91 13.31 3.78
C ALA A 142 34.88 12.62 2.86
N ALA A 143 35.05 11.32 2.59
CA ALA A 143 34.07 10.54 1.82
C ALA A 143 32.78 10.30 2.61
N ALA A 144 32.92 9.87 3.86
CA ALA A 144 31.80 9.66 4.79
C ALA A 144 30.96 10.92 4.94
N ARG A 145 31.58 12.09 5.19
CA ARG A 145 30.85 13.37 5.28
C ARG A 145 30.10 13.72 4.01
N ARG A 146 30.73 13.56 2.82
CA ARG A 146 30.06 13.84 1.53
C ARG A 146 28.79 13.00 1.32
N TYR A 147 28.81 11.76 1.79
CA TYR A 147 27.67 10.84 1.77
C TYR A 147 26.62 11.21 2.81
N LEU A 148 27.01 11.42 4.07
CA LEU A 148 26.09 11.81 5.15
C LEU A 148 25.36 13.13 4.84
N ASP A 149 26.01 14.07 4.15
CA ASP A 149 25.38 15.32 3.67
C ASP A 149 24.36 15.11 2.51
N SER A 150 24.15 13.87 2.06
CA SER A 150 23.23 13.51 0.97
C SER A 150 22.08 12.59 1.38
N ILE A 151 22.08 12.08 2.63
CA ILE A 151 21.06 11.11 3.07
C ILE A 151 19.73 11.79 3.39
N LEU A 152 19.76 13.04 3.83
CA LEU A 152 18.54 13.77 4.20
C LEU A 152 17.91 14.39 2.95
N PRO A 153 16.61 14.13 2.69
CA PRO A 153 15.89 14.84 1.63
C PRO A 153 15.56 16.29 2.04
N PRO A 154 15.15 17.14 1.09
CA PRO A 154 15.15 18.59 1.28
C PRO A 154 14.36 19.08 2.50
N PHE A 155 13.11 18.63 2.67
CA PHE A 155 12.24 19.13 3.73
C PHE A 155 12.58 18.49 5.08
N PHE A 156 12.76 17.16 5.13
CA PHE A 156 13.15 16.51 6.39
C PHE A 156 14.52 16.99 6.87
N GLY A 157 15.48 17.21 5.97
CA GLY A 157 16.78 17.75 6.32
C GLY A 157 16.70 19.15 6.91
N ALA A 158 15.88 20.02 6.33
CA ALA A 158 15.66 21.37 6.85
C ALA A 158 15.03 21.32 8.26
N LEU A 159 14.05 20.43 8.47
CA LEU A 159 13.40 20.23 9.75
C LEU A 159 14.37 19.71 10.84
N VAL A 160 15.23 18.75 10.49
CA VAL A 160 16.28 18.22 11.36
C VAL A 160 17.26 19.31 11.78
N ASN A 161 17.74 20.12 10.83
CA ASN A 161 18.68 21.20 11.13
C ASN A 161 18.03 22.32 11.95
N PHE A 162 16.78 22.70 11.67
CA PHE A 162 16.06 23.66 12.50
C PHE A 162 15.93 23.16 13.94
N ALA A 163 15.52 21.91 14.14
CA ALA A 163 15.35 21.33 15.47
C ALA A 163 16.65 21.40 16.32
N ASP A 164 17.81 21.27 15.67
CA ASP A 164 19.15 21.29 16.27
C ASP A 164 19.66 22.71 16.62
N THR A 165 18.99 23.79 16.19
CA THR A 165 19.39 25.17 16.54
C THR A 165 19.04 25.58 17.97
N HIS A 166 18.14 24.84 18.65
CA HIS A 166 17.74 25.06 20.06
C HIS A 166 17.21 26.48 20.40
N GLU A 167 16.63 27.20 19.44
CA GLU A 167 16.12 28.55 19.66
C GLU A 167 14.76 28.60 20.40
N TYR A 168 14.51 29.68 21.14
CA TYR A 168 13.22 29.94 21.79
C TYR A 168 12.20 30.52 20.78
N SER A 169 11.08 29.83 20.63
CA SER A 169 9.99 30.26 19.75
C SER A 169 8.91 31.04 20.49
N TRP A 170 8.41 32.11 19.86
CA TRP A 170 7.28 32.93 20.33
C TRP A 170 6.05 32.85 19.40
N HIS A 171 5.94 31.74 18.65
CA HIS A 171 4.90 31.50 17.65
C HIS A 171 4.15 30.19 17.94
N THR A 172 3.13 29.89 17.13
CA THR A 172 2.40 28.61 17.18
C THR A 172 3.28 27.44 16.69
N PRO A 173 3.05 26.20 17.16
CA PRO A 173 1.99 25.78 18.08
C PRO A 173 2.22 26.16 19.56
N GLY A 174 1.13 26.32 20.32
CA GLY A 174 1.17 26.80 21.71
C GLY A 174 1.86 25.89 22.74
N HIS A 175 2.23 24.66 22.35
CA HIS A 175 3.06 23.81 23.20
C HIS A 175 4.54 24.19 23.17
N THR A 176 4.98 24.98 22.17
CA THR A 176 6.34 25.52 22.05
C THR A 176 7.42 24.44 22.18
N GLY A 177 7.46 23.53 21.20
CA GLY A 177 8.41 22.41 21.21
C GLY A 177 8.17 21.37 22.31
N GLY A 178 7.02 21.43 23.00
CA GLY A 178 6.63 20.49 24.06
C GLY A 178 6.72 21.07 25.48
N THR A 179 7.25 22.29 25.63
CA THR A 179 7.38 23.01 26.90
C THR A 179 6.06 23.09 27.69
N ALA A 180 4.91 23.23 27.03
CA ALA A 180 3.63 23.27 27.74
C ALA A 180 3.26 21.92 28.39
N PHE A 181 3.62 20.80 27.76
CA PHE A 181 3.34 19.46 28.29
C PHE A 181 4.12 19.17 29.58
N MET A 182 5.27 19.82 29.77
CA MET A 182 6.06 19.74 31.01
C MET A 182 5.34 20.25 32.26
N LYS A 183 4.23 20.97 32.10
CA LYS A 183 3.54 21.65 33.20
C LYS A 183 2.59 20.76 34.02
N THR A 184 2.28 19.55 33.55
CA THR A 184 1.40 18.60 34.26
C THR A 184 1.94 17.18 34.18
N ALA A 185 1.56 16.30 35.12
CA ALA A 185 1.99 14.91 35.12
C ALA A 185 1.55 14.17 33.85
N VAL A 186 0.29 14.37 33.42
CA VAL A 186 -0.23 13.77 32.17
C VAL A 186 0.51 14.29 30.94
N GLY A 187 0.84 15.58 30.90
CA GLY A 187 1.63 16.15 29.82
C GLY A 187 3.07 15.61 29.81
N ARG A 188 3.69 15.43 30.98
CA ARG A 188 5.02 14.82 31.05
C ARG A 188 5.02 13.39 30.52
N SER A 189 4.02 12.58 30.89
CA SER A 189 3.85 11.24 30.31
C SER A 189 3.63 11.26 28.80
N PHE A 190 2.89 12.24 28.28
CA PHE A 190 2.71 12.43 26.84
C PHE A 190 4.04 12.76 26.13
N LEU A 191 4.83 13.68 26.68
CA LEU A 191 6.14 14.04 26.16
C LEU A 191 7.11 12.86 26.21
N ASP A 192 7.14 12.12 27.31
CA ASP A 192 8.03 10.97 27.47
C ASP A 192 7.65 9.81 26.52
N PHE A 193 6.35 9.66 26.21
CA PHE A 193 5.87 8.65 25.27
C PHE A 193 6.21 8.99 23.81
N TYR A 194 5.94 10.22 23.35
CA TYR A 194 6.18 10.63 21.96
C TYR A 194 7.63 11.06 21.70
N GLY A 195 8.33 11.55 22.71
CA GLY A 195 9.67 12.11 22.61
C GLY A 195 9.70 13.59 22.23
N GLU A 196 10.74 14.28 22.70
CA GLU A 196 10.91 15.73 22.49
C GLU A 196 11.09 16.09 21.01
N GLN A 197 11.81 15.27 20.23
CA GLN A 197 12.12 15.59 18.83
C GLN A 197 10.87 15.74 17.97
N MET A 198 9.86 14.87 18.16
CA MET A 198 8.59 14.96 17.45
C MET A 198 7.86 16.28 17.76
N LEU A 199 7.90 16.71 19.03
CA LEU A 199 7.25 17.95 19.47
C LEU A 199 8.03 19.20 19.05
N ARG A 200 9.35 19.13 18.94
CA ARG A 200 10.19 20.21 18.40
C ARG A 200 10.02 20.38 16.90
N SER A 201 9.71 19.29 16.18
CA SER A 201 9.42 19.33 14.75
C SER A 201 7.96 19.70 14.41
N ASP A 202 7.08 19.80 15.41
CA ASP A 202 5.71 20.31 15.23
C ASP A 202 5.72 21.85 15.20
N LEU A 203 5.84 22.38 13.99
CA LEU A 203 6.06 23.79 13.69
C LEU A 203 4.96 24.36 12.81
N SER A 204 5.00 25.66 12.60
CA SER A 204 4.07 26.36 11.71
C SER A 204 4.82 27.16 10.64
N VAL A 205 4.07 27.70 9.68
CA VAL A 205 4.55 28.62 8.65
C VAL A 205 5.27 29.87 9.20
N SER A 206 5.17 30.12 10.51
CA SER A 206 5.95 31.16 11.19
C SER A 206 7.47 30.95 11.08
N VAL A 207 7.91 29.69 10.86
CA VAL A 207 9.31 29.34 10.59
C VAL A 207 9.57 29.48 9.08
N GLY A 208 9.84 30.71 8.64
CA GLY A 208 9.92 31.04 7.21
C GLY A 208 10.98 30.27 6.42
N GLU A 209 12.04 29.77 7.06
CA GLU A 209 13.08 28.97 6.41
C GLU A 209 12.62 27.58 5.95
N LEU A 210 11.53 27.05 6.52
CA LEU A 210 10.91 25.78 6.11
C LEU A 210 9.93 25.95 4.95
N GLY A 211 9.61 27.19 4.57
CA GLY A 211 8.64 27.50 3.53
C GLY A 211 7.20 27.24 3.96
N SER A 212 6.32 27.01 2.98
CA SER A 212 4.88 26.87 3.18
C SER A 212 4.34 25.82 2.22
N LEU A 213 3.54 24.89 2.77
CA LEU A 213 2.87 23.84 1.98
C LEU A 213 1.86 24.45 1.00
N ASN A 214 1.03 25.38 1.46
CA ASN A 214 -0.02 25.98 0.64
C ASN A 214 0.53 26.93 -0.44
N ASP A 215 1.75 27.44 -0.26
CA ASP A 215 2.43 28.28 -1.26
C ASP A 215 3.40 27.49 -2.15
N HIS A 216 3.61 26.20 -1.87
CA HIS A 216 4.62 25.35 -2.53
C HIS A 216 5.97 26.04 -2.62
N SER A 217 6.51 26.44 -1.46
CA SER A 217 7.72 27.27 -1.36
C SER A 217 8.78 26.68 -0.42
N GLY A 218 10.03 27.15 -0.57
CA GLY A 218 11.15 26.72 0.26
C GLY A 218 11.47 25.22 0.13
N PRO A 219 11.97 24.58 1.20
CA PRO A 219 12.27 23.14 1.21
C PRO A 219 11.11 22.23 0.82
N ILE A 220 9.86 22.63 1.08
CA ILE A 220 8.67 21.85 0.65
C ILE A 220 8.59 21.78 -0.88
N ALA A 221 8.80 22.91 -1.58
CA ALA A 221 8.79 22.94 -3.05
C ALA A 221 9.90 22.06 -3.64
N GLU A 222 11.06 22.04 -2.98
CA GLU A 222 12.19 21.21 -3.38
C GLU A 222 11.88 19.71 -3.18
N ALA A 223 11.23 19.36 -2.07
CA ALA A 223 10.76 18.00 -1.79
C ALA A 223 9.70 17.53 -2.80
N GLU A 224 8.71 18.37 -3.12
CA GLU A 224 7.68 18.10 -4.13
C GLU A 224 8.30 17.90 -5.52
N LYS A 225 9.29 18.74 -5.89
CA LYS A 225 10.03 18.61 -7.14
C LYS A 225 10.88 17.34 -7.18
N ASN A 226 11.55 16.99 -6.08
CA ASN A 226 12.29 15.73 -5.98
C ASN A 226 11.34 14.54 -6.15
N ALA A 227 10.23 14.50 -5.42
CA ALA A 227 9.23 13.45 -5.56
C ALA A 227 8.66 13.37 -6.98
N ALA A 228 8.43 14.49 -7.68
CA ALA A 228 8.03 14.47 -9.09
C ALA A 228 9.06 13.77 -9.99
N GLN A 229 10.36 13.99 -9.77
CA GLN A 229 11.41 13.30 -10.51
C GLN A 229 11.43 11.80 -10.21
N VAL A 230 11.40 11.44 -8.92
CA VAL A 230 11.43 10.05 -8.44
C VAL A 230 10.23 9.26 -9.01
N PHE A 231 9.03 9.84 -8.92
CA PHE A 231 7.79 9.21 -9.36
C PHE A 231 7.45 9.42 -10.84
N GLY A 232 8.28 10.16 -11.61
CA GLY A 232 8.11 10.34 -13.05
C GLY A 232 6.90 11.18 -13.45
N ALA A 233 6.54 12.14 -12.59
CA ALA A 233 5.48 13.11 -12.78
C ALA A 233 6.04 14.44 -13.29
N ASP A 234 5.21 15.24 -13.95
CA ASP A 234 5.58 16.62 -14.29
C ASP A 234 5.46 17.52 -13.05
N TYR A 235 4.46 17.26 -12.20
CA TYR A 235 4.27 17.90 -10.90
C TYR A 235 3.86 16.88 -9.84
N THR A 236 4.27 17.11 -8.59
CA THR A 236 3.81 16.38 -7.42
C THR A 236 3.38 17.38 -6.35
N PHE A 237 2.27 17.09 -5.66
CA PHE A 237 1.79 17.85 -4.50
C PHE A 237 1.72 16.94 -3.29
N PHE A 238 2.20 17.40 -2.14
CA PHE A 238 2.09 16.65 -0.88
C PHE A 238 0.77 16.98 -0.16
N SER A 239 0.07 15.95 0.31
CA SER A 239 -1.20 16.10 1.05
C SER A 239 -1.09 15.45 2.43
N VAL A 240 -1.65 16.15 3.43
CA VAL A 240 -1.77 15.68 4.82
C VAL A 240 -3.19 15.21 5.17
N GLY A 241 -4.10 15.15 4.19
CA GLY A 241 -5.48 14.68 4.36
C GLY A 241 -5.71 13.25 3.84
N GLY A 242 -4.63 12.52 3.57
CA GLY A 242 -4.65 11.22 2.89
C GLY A 242 -5.15 11.31 1.45
N SER A 243 -5.22 10.16 0.75
CA SER A 243 -5.81 10.11 -0.60
C SER A 243 -7.29 10.52 -0.62
N SER A 244 -7.96 10.58 0.54
CA SER A 244 -9.33 11.09 0.61
C SER A 244 -9.39 12.55 0.17
N ALA A 245 -8.62 13.43 0.82
CA ALA A 245 -8.51 14.82 0.42
C ALA A 245 -7.87 14.95 -0.98
N SER A 246 -6.88 14.12 -1.31
CA SER A 246 -6.23 14.16 -2.63
C SER A 246 -7.22 13.92 -3.78
N ASN A 247 -8.14 12.96 -3.63
CA ASN A 247 -9.18 12.70 -4.63
C ASN A 247 -10.16 13.89 -4.74
N GLU A 248 -10.51 14.53 -3.61
CA GLU A 248 -11.37 15.72 -3.58
C GLU A 248 -10.69 16.93 -4.25
N ILE A 249 -9.38 17.13 -4.04
CA ILE A 249 -8.56 18.15 -4.70
C ILE A 249 -8.56 17.93 -6.21
N VAL A 250 -8.27 16.70 -6.66
CA VAL A 250 -8.24 16.35 -8.09
C VAL A 250 -9.59 16.63 -8.73
N LEU A 251 -10.70 16.20 -8.10
CA LEU A 251 -12.03 16.44 -8.66
C LEU A 251 -12.38 17.94 -8.71
N HIS A 252 -12.19 18.68 -7.62
CA HIS A 252 -12.46 20.13 -7.59
C HIS A 252 -11.56 20.94 -8.54
N SER A 253 -10.37 20.45 -8.88
CA SER A 253 -9.49 21.11 -9.85
C SER A 253 -10.02 21.05 -11.29
N ALA A 254 -10.97 20.15 -11.59
CA ALA A 254 -11.36 19.80 -12.95
C ALA A 254 -12.87 19.80 -13.23
N VAL A 255 -13.72 19.77 -12.20
CA VAL A 255 -15.15 19.45 -12.33
C VAL A 255 -16.02 20.54 -11.70
N THR A 256 -17.07 20.97 -12.40
CA THR A 256 -18.10 21.90 -11.89
C THR A 256 -19.49 21.25 -11.86
N ASP A 257 -20.46 21.97 -11.30
CA ASP A 257 -21.86 21.55 -11.19
C ASP A 257 -22.45 21.19 -12.57
N GLY A 258 -23.04 20.00 -12.69
CA GLY A 258 -23.65 19.50 -13.91
C GLY A 258 -22.70 18.82 -14.91
N ASP A 259 -21.38 18.86 -14.69
CA ASP A 259 -20.43 18.17 -15.56
C ASP A 259 -20.59 16.64 -15.46
N ALA A 260 -20.47 15.95 -16.60
CA ALA A 260 -20.42 14.49 -16.64
C ALA A 260 -19.04 13.97 -16.20
N VAL A 261 -19.01 13.01 -15.28
CA VAL A 261 -17.77 12.34 -14.83
C VAL A 261 -17.93 10.84 -14.96
N LEU A 262 -17.01 10.17 -15.65
CA LEU A 262 -16.93 8.71 -15.68
C LEU A 262 -16.27 8.23 -14.39
N VAL A 263 -16.91 7.32 -13.66
CA VAL A 263 -16.41 6.88 -12.35
C VAL A 263 -16.49 5.37 -12.26
N ASP A 264 -15.38 4.71 -11.92
CA ASP A 264 -15.40 3.30 -11.54
C ASP A 264 -16.43 3.05 -10.43
N ARG A 265 -17.35 2.08 -10.63
CA ARG A 265 -18.30 1.71 -9.57
C ARG A 265 -17.57 1.14 -8.34
N ASN A 266 -16.38 0.57 -8.55
CA ASN A 266 -15.42 0.22 -7.50
C ASN A 266 -14.59 1.45 -7.08
N CYS A 267 -15.26 2.51 -6.63
CA CYS A 267 -14.61 3.73 -6.16
C CYS A 267 -14.58 3.80 -4.63
N HIS A 268 -13.51 4.38 -4.08
CA HIS A 268 -13.42 4.73 -2.67
C HIS A 268 -14.49 5.79 -2.29
N LYS A 269 -14.94 5.78 -1.03
CA LYS A 269 -15.97 6.70 -0.51
C LYS A 269 -15.64 8.18 -0.74
N SER A 270 -14.37 8.56 -0.75
CA SER A 270 -13.95 9.95 -1.01
C SER A 270 -14.35 10.45 -2.40
N LEU A 271 -14.39 9.57 -3.41
CA LEU A 271 -14.85 9.96 -4.75
C LEU A 271 -16.35 10.30 -4.75
N ASN A 272 -17.16 9.58 -3.99
CA ASN A 272 -18.57 9.93 -3.80
C ASN A 272 -18.74 11.28 -3.10
N TYR A 273 -17.96 11.55 -2.05
CA TYR A 273 -17.97 12.86 -1.38
C TYR A 273 -17.52 13.98 -2.33
N ALA A 274 -16.49 13.75 -3.13
CA ALA A 274 -16.04 14.70 -4.14
C ALA A 274 -17.10 14.98 -5.23
N LEU A 275 -17.83 13.96 -5.69
CA LEU A 275 -18.94 14.10 -6.64
C LEU A 275 -20.09 14.93 -6.04
N ASN A 276 -20.43 14.67 -4.78
CA ASN A 276 -21.42 15.45 -4.03
C ASN A 276 -21.00 16.93 -3.92
N MET A 277 -19.76 17.20 -3.51
CA MET A 277 -19.25 18.56 -3.26
C MET A 277 -19.14 19.38 -4.55
N SER A 278 -18.70 18.77 -5.65
CA SER A 278 -18.61 19.41 -6.96
C SER A 278 -19.99 19.64 -7.60
N GLY A 279 -20.95 18.74 -7.38
CA GLY A 279 -22.22 18.72 -8.11
C GLY A 279 -22.15 18.02 -9.47
N ALA A 280 -21.11 17.22 -9.67
CA ALA A 280 -20.95 16.41 -10.86
C ALA A 280 -22.09 15.40 -11.04
N VAL A 281 -22.33 15.03 -12.30
CA VAL A 281 -23.21 13.93 -12.68
C VAL A 281 -22.37 12.68 -12.92
N PRO A 282 -22.40 11.68 -12.01
CA PRO A 282 -21.61 10.47 -12.16
C PRO A 282 -22.22 9.54 -13.23
N LEU A 283 -21.34 8.98 -14.06
CA LEU A 283 -21.61 7.95 -15.04
C LEU A 283 -20.75 6.73 -14.69
N TYR A 284 -21.37 5.67 -14.17
CA TYR A 284 -20.62 4.55 -13.60
C TYR A 284 -20.07 3.59 -14.66
N LEU A 285 -18.78 3.28 -14.53
CA LEU A 285 -18.10 2.18 -15.24
C LEU A 285 -18.30 0.90 -14.43
N ARG A 286 -18.74 -0.18 -15.10
CA ARG A 286 -19.08 -1.44 -14.41
C ARG A 286 -17.89 -2.41 -14.39
N PRO A 287 -17.30 -2.70 -13.23
CA PRO A 287 -16.26 -3.73 -13.12
C PRO A 287 -16.83 -5.13 -13.39
N ARG A 288 -15.98 -6.05 -13.86
CA ARG A 288 -16.29 -7.48 -13.84
C ARG A 288 -16.25 -8.02 -12.41
N ARG A 289 -16.83 -9.20 -12.21
CA ARG A 289 -16.69 -9.98 -10.98
C ARG A 289 -16.44 -11.44 -11.35
N ASN A 290 -15.79 -12.19 -10.47
CA ASN A 290 -15.75 -13.64 -10.58
C ASN A 290 -16.73 -14.28 -9.61
N ALA A 291 -16.97 -15.57 -9.79
CA ALA A 291 -17.97 -16.31 -9.04
C ALA A 291 -17.66 -16.47 -7.54
N ARG A 292 -16.44 -16.10 -7.11
CA ARG A 292 -16.04 -16.06 -5.69
C ARG A 292 -16.34 -14.70 -5.02
N GLY A 293 -16.83 -13.74 -5.79
CA GLY A 293 -17.17 -12.40 -5.29
C GLY A 293 -16.05 -11.38 -5.38
N LEU A 294 -14.87 -11.74 -5.90
CA LEU A 294 -13.76 -10.81 -6.13
C LEU A 294 -14.13 -9.79 -7.20
N ILE A 295 -13.77 -8.53 -6.96
CA ILE A 295 -13.99 -7.44 -7.91
C ILE A 295 -12.89 -7.45 -8.96
N GLY A 296 -13.30 -7.63 -10.20
CA GLY A 296 -12.46 -7.62 -11.39
C GLY A 296 -12.25 -6.21 -11.96
N PRO A 297 -11.48 -6.10 -13.06
CA PRO A 297 -11.29 -4.84 -13.74
C PRO A 297 -12.56 -4.41 -14.48
N VAL A 298 -12.71 -3.09 -14.69
CA VAL A 298 -13.60 -2.53 -15.71
C VAL A 298 -13.15 -3.08 -17.07
N PRO A 299 -14.02 -3.78 -17.83
CA PRO A 299 -13.64 -4.35 -19.12
C PRO A 299 -13.42 -3.24 -20.14
N ARG A 300 -12.53 -3.49 -21.12
CA ARG A 300 -12.23 -2.52 -22.19
C ARG A 300 -13.48 -2.02 -22.92
N SER A 301 -14.51 -2.86 -23.06
CA SER A 301 -15.78 -2.51 -23.69
C SER A 301 -16.55 -1.40 -22.99
N GLU A 302 -16.28 -1.13 -21.71
CA GLU A 302 -16.91 -0.02 -20.96
C GLU A 302 -16.18 1.32 -21.18
N LEU A 303 -14.99 1.31 -21.81
CA LEU A 303 -14.14 2.49 -21.99
C LEU A 303 -14.25 3.13 -23.38
N THR A 304 -14.97 2.49 -24.32
CA THR A 304 -15.04 2.96 -25.72
C THR A 304 -15.94 4.19 -25.86
N PRO A 305 -15.76 5.02 -26.91
CA PRO A 305 -16.63 6.16 -27.18
C PRO A 305 -18.12 5.80 -27.25
N GLU A 306 -18.45 4.65 -27.84
CA GLU A 306 -19.84 4.19 -27.97
C GLU A 306 -20.45 3.87 -26.61
N ALA A 307 -19.71 3.18 -25.74
CA ALA A 307 -20.17 2.86 -24.39
C ALA A 307 -20.35 4.12 -23.53
N VAL A 308 -19.44 5.10 -23.67
CA VAL A 308 -19.53 6.38 -22.98
C VAL A 308 -20.75 7.18 -23.48
N ALA A 309 -20.95 7.27 -24.79
CA ALA A 309 -22.11 7.95 -25.39
C ALA A 309 -23.44 7.31 -24.95
N GLN A 310 -23.49 5.98 -24.88
CA GLN A 310 -24.66 5.25 -24.38
C GLN A 310 -24.98 5.62 -22.93
N LYS A 311 -23.98 5.66 -22.04
CA LYS A 311 -24.19 6.05 -20.62
C LYS A 311 -24.74 7.46 -20.47
N ILE A 312 -24.26 8.41 -21.29
CA ILE A 312 -24.76 9.79 -21.29
C ILE A 312 -26.22 9.84 -21.75
N ALA A 313 -26.53 9.15 -22.85
CA ALA A 313 -27.88 9.06 -23.39
C ALA A 313 -28.88 8.49 -22.37
N GLU A 314 -28.51 7.42 -21.69
CA GLU A 314 -29.33 6.70 -20.72
C GLU A 314 -29.44 7.38 -19.35
N SER A 315 -28.48 8.24 -18.97
CA SER A 315 -28.46 8.85 -17.64
C SER A 315 -29.66 9.78 -17.39
N PRO A 316 -30.50 9.55 -16.37
CA PRO A 316 -31.64 10.43 -16.09
C PRO A 316 -31.22 11.81 -15.56
N LEU A 317 -29.97 11.95 -15.11
CA LEU A 317 -29.43 13.20 -14.55
C LEU A 317 -28.79 14.12 -15.61
N MET A 318 -28.39 13.56 -16.76
CA MET A 318 -27.78 14.34 -17.84
C MET A 318 -28.84 15.10 -18.64
N THR A 319 -28.79 16.43 -18.58
CA THR A 319 -29.62 17.34 -19.37
C THR A 319 -29.12 17.44 -20.81
N ASP A 320 -27.80 17.64 -20.99
CA ASP A 320 -27.16 17.60 -22.29
C ASP A 320 -26.70 16.18 -22.65
N LYS A 321 -27.39 15.56 -23.63
CA LYS A 321 -27.10 14.21 -24.12
C LYS A 321 -25.91 14.12 -25.06
N GLN A 322 -25.31 15.25 -25.42
CA GLN A 322 -24.11 15.34 -26.24
C GLN A 322 -22.90 15.82 -25.43
N ALA A 323 -23.06 16.00 -24.12
CA ALA A 323 -21.99 16.43 -23.24
C ALA A 323 -20.83 15.43 -23.26
N ARG A 324 -19.61 15.95 -23.32
CA ARG A 324 -18.39 15.15 -23.20
C ARG A 324 -18.00 15.07 -21.72
N PRO A 325 -17.68 13.89 -21.15
CA PRO A 325 -17.26 13.82 -19.77
C PRO A 325 -15.93 14.54 -19.55
N VAL A 326 -15.83 15.30 -18.46
CA VAL A 326 -14.68 16.17 -18.18
C VAL A 326 -13.51 15.43 -17.52
N LEU A 327 -13.82 14.31 -16.85
CA LEU A 327 -12.90 13.48 -16.10
C LEU A 327 -13.37 12.03 -16.12
N ALA A 328 -12.43 11.09 -16.24
CA ALA A 328 -12.64 9.68 -15.92
C ALA A 328 -11.83 9.29 -14.69
N VAL A 329 -12.40 8.49 -13.79
CA VAL A 329 -11.73 7.98 -12.60
C VAL A 329 -11.72 6.45 -12.61
N LEU A 330 -10.53 5.86 -12.47
CA LEU A 330 -10.33 4.40 -12.34
C LEU A 330 -9.49 4.09 -11.11
N THR A 331 -9.88 3.07 -10.34
CA THR A 331 -9.09 2.58 -9.20
C THR A 331 -8.03 1.59 -9.69
N ASN A 332 -6.74 1.88 -9.54
CA ASN A 332 -5.64 1.02 -10.02
C ASN A 332 -4.48 0.89 -9.02
N SER A 333 -4.12 -0.27 -8.52
CA SER A 333 -4.81 -1.55 -8.67
C SER A 333 -6.13 -1.59 -7.90
N THR A 334 -6.96 -2.60 -8.19
CA THR A 334 -8.07 -2.94 -7.30
C THR A 334 -7.53 -3.35 -5.92
N TYR A 335 -8.41 -3.39 -4.92
CA TYR A 335 -8.05 -3.79 -3.56
C TYR A 335 -7.35 -5.15 -3.51
N ASP A 336 -7.85 -6.13 -4.28
CA ASP A 336 -7.32 -7.49 -4.38
C ASP A 336 -6.10 -7.63 -5.32
N GLY A 337 -5.56 -6.51 -5.82
CA GLY A 337 -4.31 -6.50 -6.58
C GLY A 337 -4.44 -6.67 -8.09
N LEU A 338 -5.59 -6.37 -8.69
CA LEU A 338 -5.73 -6.40 -10.15
C LEU A 338 -5.23 -5.08 -10.74
N CYS A 339 -4.16 -5.17 -11.54
CA CYS A 339 -3.44 -4.03 -12.09
C CYS A 339 -3.72 -3.92 -13.60
N TYR A 340 -4.32 -2.81 -14.02
CA TYR A 340 -4.67 -2.59 -15.42
C TYR A 340 -3.43 -2.37 -16.28
N ASN A 341 -3.49 -2.72 -17.57
CA ASN A 341 -2.60 -2.13 -18.57
C ASN A 341 -3.01 -0.66 -18.78
N VAL A 342 -2.32 0.24 -18.08
CA VAL A 342 -2.66 1.67 -18.01
C VAL A 342 -2.46 2.36 -19.35
N GLN A 343 -1.49 1.92 -20.16
CA GLN A 343 -1.31 2.43 -21.52
C GLN A 343 -2.56 2.17 -22.38
N THR A 344 -3.15 0.98 -22.24
CA THR A 344 -4.39 0.62 -22.92
C THR A 344 -5.57 1.43 -22.41
N THR A 345 -5.77 1.52 -21.09
CA THR A 345 -6.92 2.27 -20.55
C THR A 345 -6.81 3.78 -20.84
N THR A 346 -5.59 4.35 -20.80
CA THR A 346 -5.33 5.75 -21.19
C THR A 346 -5.71 5.99 -22.64
N ARG A 347 -5.26 5.12 -23.56
CA ARG A 347 -5.56 5.25 -25.00
C ARG A 347 -7.06 5.15 -25.30
N GLU A 348 -7.78 4.24 -24.65
CA GLU A 348 -9.23 4.12 -24.85
C GLU A 348 -9.98 5.33 -24.30
N LEU A 349 -9.73 5.68 -23.04
CA LEU A 349 -10.43 6.78 -22.38
C LEU A 349 -10.12 8.14 -23.02
N SER A 350 -8.89 8.36 -23.51
CA SER A 350 -8.49 9.63 -24.14
C SER A 350 -9.34 9.99 -25.37
N GLN A 351 -10.01 9.02 -25.99
CA GLN A 351 -10.94 9.28 -27.09
C GLN A 351 -12.22 10.00 -26.61
N SER A 352 -12.60 9.79 -25.35
CA SER A 352 -13.87 10.26 -24.78
C SER A 352 -13.69 11.35 -23.74
N VAL A 353 -12.54 11.42 -23.07
CA VAL A 353 -12.25 12.39 -22.00
C VAL A 353 -10.89 13.05 -22.21
N ASP A 354 -10.71 14.25 -21.66
CA ASP A 354 -9.42 14.97 -21.75
C ASP A 354 -8.59 14.88 -20.45
N ARG A 355 -9.17 14.31 -19.39
CA ARG A 355 -8.51 14.07 -18.11
C ARG A 355 -8.85 12.68 -17.58
N ILE A 356 -7.85 11.99 -17.04
CA ILE A 356 -7.99 10.68 -16.40
C ILE A 356 -7.34 10.76 -15.03
N HIS A 357 -8.06 10.33 -14.01
CA HIS A 357 -7.55 10.15 -12.66
C HIS A 357 -7.45 8.65 -12.35
N TYR A 358 -6.24 8.18 -12.08
CA TYR A 358 -6.02 6.86 -11.49
C TYR A 358 -5.91 7.00 -9.97
N ASP A 359 -6.87 6.45 -9.23
CA ASP A 359 -6.76 6.30 -7.78
C ASP A 359 -5.84 5.11 -7.51
N GLU A 360 -4.57 5.41 -7.26
CA GLU A 360 -3.52 4.42 -7.00
C GLU A 360 -3.13 4.36 -5.52
N ALA A 361 -4.10 4.61 -4.62
CA ALA A 361 -3.85 4.62 -3.19
C ALA A 361 -3.15 3.34 -2.68
N TRP A 362 -3.43 2.19 -3.29
CA TRP A 362 -2.87 0.88 -2.97
C TRP A 362 -1.66 0.47 -3.81
N TYR A 363 -1.07 1.38 -4.60
CA TYR A 363 -0.16 0.98 -5.68
C TYR A 363 1.03 1.93 -5.90
N ALA A 364 1.38 2.72 -4.89
CA ALA A 364 2.42 3.74 -4.94
C ALA A 364 3.84 3.23 -5.26
N TYR A 365 4.10 1.93 -5.04
CA TYR A 365 5.40 1.29 -5.29
C TYR A 365 5.61 0.81 -6.74
N ALA A 366 4.57 0.80 -7.57
CA ALA A 366 4.59 0.10 -8.85
C ALA A 366 5.73 0.54 -9.78
N ARG A 367 6.04 1.84 -9.80
CA ARG A 367 7.11 2.41 -10.63
C ARG A 367 8.49 1.81 -10.39
N PHE A 368 8.72 1.35 -9.18
CA PHE A 368 10.04 0.93 -8.72
C PHE A 368 10.31 -0.55 -8.95
N ASN A 369 9.42 -1.27 -9.64
CA ASN A 369 9.70 -2.63 -10.07
C ASN A 369 9.38 -2.84 -11.56
N PRO A 370 10.30 -3.43 -12.36
CA PRO A 370 10.06 -3.69 -13.77
C PRO A 370 8.83 -4.55 -14.06
N LEU A 371 8.41 -5.41 -13.13
CA LEU A 371 7.24 -6.27 -13.26
C LEU A 371 5.95 -5.49 -13.59
N TYR A 372 5.85 -4.24 -13.12
CA TYR A 372 4.64 -3.42 -13.25
C TYR A 372 4.72 -2.38 -14.37
N GLU A 373 5.77 -2.39 -15.21
CA GLU A 373 5.91 -1.38 -16.27
C GLU A 373 4.69 -1.36 -17.21
N GLY A 374 4.23 -0.15 -17.55
CA GLY A 374 2.99 0.05 -18.32
C GLY A 374 1.68 -0.15 -17.55
N ARG A 375 1.73 -0.45 -16.25
CA ARG A 375 0.55 -0.77 -15.42
C ARG A 375 0.23 0.22 -14.30
N TYR A 376 0.91 1.36 -14.27
CA TYR A 376 0.68 2.45 -13.34
C TYR A 376 0.60 3.79 -14.07
N GLY A 377 -0.12 4.77 -13.51
CA GLY A 377 -0.43 6.05 -14.15
C GLY A 377 0.80 6.85 -14.58
N MET A 378 1.89 6.75 -13.84
CA MET A 378 3.16 7.42 -14.13
C MET A 378 4.19 6.53 -14.86
N HIS A 379 3.75 5.58 -15.69
CA HIS A 379 4.62 4.66 -16.45
C HIS A 379 5.71 5.36 -17.28
N ARG A 380 6.82 4.65 -17.56
CA ARG A 380 7.96 5.14 -18.35
C ARG A 380 7.75 5.06 -19.87
N GLY A 381 6.75 4.29 -20.31
CA GLY A 381 6.37 4.18 -21.73
C GLY A 381 6.07 5.51 -22.44
N GLU A 382 5.98 5.46 -23.77
CA GLU A 382 5.81 6.64 -24.64
C GLU A 382 4.59 7.50 -24.27
N ARG A 383 4.75 8.82 -24.44
CA ARG A 383 3.68 9.82 -24.28
C ARG A 383 3.19 10.22 -25.67
N HIS A 384 1.88 10.25 -25.89
CA HIS A 384 1.29 10.75 -27.12
C HIS A 384 0.69 12.15 -26.91
N ALA A 385 0.76 13.01 -27.93
CA ALA A 385 0.21 14.36 -27.87
C ALA A 385 -1.32 14.38 -27.64
N ASP A 386 -1.99 13.30 -28.05
CA ASP A 386 -3.42 13.08 -27.89
C ASP A 386 -3.77 12.29 -26.61
N ASP A 387 -2.84 12.07 -25.68
CA ASP A 387 -3.17 11.45 -24.39
C ASP A 387 -3.85 12.47 -23.47
N ALA A 388 -4.88 12.02 -22.76
CA ALA A 388 -5.50 12.80 -21.70
C ALA A 388 -4.47 13.21 -20.63
N THR A 389 -4.74 14.31 -19.94
CA THR A 389 -3.97 14.67 -18.74
C THR A 389 -4.23 13.66 -17.64
N VAL A 390 -3.16 13.07 -17.11
CA VAL A 390 -3.24 12.01 -16.10
C VAL A 390 -2.93 12.57 -14.72
N THR A 391 -3.81 12.31 -13.75
CA THR A 391 -3.56 12.53 -12.32
C THR A 391 -3.57 11.20 -11.58
N VAL A 392 -2.65 11.03 -10.64
CA VAL A 392 -2.51 9.84 -9.82
C VAL A 392 -2.51 10.24 -8.36
N THR A 393 -3.24 9.51 -7.50
CA THR A 393 -3.16 9.70 -6.05
C THR A 393 -2.55 8.48 -5.39
N HIS A 394 -1.54 8.71 -4.56
CA HIS A 394 -0.90 7.67 -3.75
C HIS A 394 -1.20 7.93 -2.27
N SER A 395 -1.65 6.91 -1.55
CA SER A 395 -1.64 6.92 -0.08
C SER A 395 -0.28 6.39 0.34
N THR A 396 0.68 7.30 0.52
CA THR A 396 2.07 6.95 0.84
C THR A 396 2.15 6.02 2.05
N HIS A 397 1.31 6.26 3.06
CA HIS A 397 1.25 5.47 4.30
C HIS A 397 0.68 4.05 4.17
N LYS A 398 0.08 3.67 3.03
CA LYS A 398 -0.51 2.33 2.89
C LYS A 398 0.55 1.28 2.60
N LEU A 399 1.28 1.45 1.50
CA LEU A 399 2.23 0.45 0.99
C LEU A 399 3.62 1.00 0.69
N LEU A 400 3.86 2.29 0.96
CA LEU A 400 5.21 2.82 1.18
C LEU A 400 5.41 3.07 2.69
N ALA A 401 6.48 3.77 3.06
CA ALA A 401 6.82 4.05 4.45
C ALA A 401 6.57 5.53 4.79
N ALA A 402 5.37 5.85 5.27
CA ALA A 402 5.03 7.20 5.74
C ALA A 402 3.99 7.16 6.86
N LEU A 403 3.85 8.26 7.62
CA LEU A 403 2.84 8.39 8.66
C LEU A 403 1.44 8.43 8.05
N SER A 404 0.45 7.88 8.76
CA SER A 404 -0.96 7.95 8.37
C SER A 404 -1.35 9.37 7.97
N GLN A 405 -2.25 9.47 6.98
CA GLN A 405 -2.65 10.71 6.28
C GLN A 405 -1.63 11.26 5.26
N ALA A 406 -0.39 10.77 5.21
CA ALA A 406 0.52 11.12 4.12
C ALA A 406 -0.01 10.65 2.76
N SER A 407 -0.04 11.54 1.78
CA SER A 407 -0.42 11.26 0.40
C SER A 407 0.33 12.15 -0.59
N MET A 408 0.47 11.66 -1.82
CA MET A 408 1.00 12.41 -2.96
C MET A 408 -0.04 12.47 -4.09
N ILE A 409 -0.14 13.62 -4.74
CA ILE A 409 -0.85 13.80 -6.01
C ILE A 409 0.20 13.98 -7.10
N HIS A 410 0.26 13.08 -8.07
CA HIS A 410 1.16 13.16 -9.22
C HIS A 410 0.38 13.57 -10.46
N ILE A 411 0.96 14.46 -11.26
CA ILE A 411 0.31 15.00 -12.46
C ILE A 411 1.24 14.85 -13.66
N ARG A 412 0.68 14.32 -14.75
CA ARG A 412 1.28 14.27 -16.08
C ARG A 412 0.40 15.03 -17.05
N SER A 413 0.91 16.12 -17.60
CA SER A 413 0.16 16.96 -18.53
C SER A 413 -0.01 16.28 -19.89
N GLY A 414 -1.24 16.32 -20.42
CA GLY A 414 -1.61 15.84 -21.75
C GLY A 414 -2.48 16.88 -22.47
N LYS A 415 -3.60 16.45 -23.06
CA LYS A 415 -4.56 17.32 -23.78
C LYS A 415 -4.92 18.61 -23.06
N VAL A 416 -5.03 18.57 -21.73
CA VAL A 416 -5.31 19.75 -20.91
C VAL A 416 -4.15 20.01 -19.96
N PRO A 417 -3.17 20.84 -20.34
CA PRO A 417 -2.03 21.16 -19.50
C PRO A 417 -2.47 21.72 -18.14
N VAL A 418 -1.84 21.24 -17.06
CA VAL A 418 -2.12 21.74 -15.71
C VAL A 418 -1.22 22.95 -15.43
N LYS A 419 -1.84 24.03 -14.95
CA LYS A 419 -1.13 25.18 -14.39
C LYS A 419 -1.09 25.01 -12.87
N PRO A 420 0.09 24.80 -12.25
CA PRO A 420 0.18 24.56 -10.79
C PRO A 420 -0.56 25.60 -9.95
N ALA A 421 -0.47 26.88 -10.30
CA ALA A 421 -1.16 27.94 -9.57
C ALA A 421 -2.69 27.82 -9.59
N LEU A 422 -3.31 27.31 -10.68
CA LEU A 422 -4.76 27.09 -10.74
C LEU A 422 -5.16 25.82 -9.99
N PHE A 423 -4.32 24.78 -10.06
CA PHE A 423 -4.53 23.57 -9.28
C PHE A 423 -4.45 23.85 -7.77
N ASN A 424 -3.56 24.79 -7.37
CA ASN A 424 -3.37 25.17 -5.98
C ASN A 424 -4.63 25.74 -5.32
N GLU A 425 -5.50 26.42 -6.08
CA GLU A 425 -6.78 26.91 -5.53
C GLU A 425 -7.66 25.75 -5.03
N ALA A 426 -7.72 24.64 -5.78
CA ALA A 426 -8.41 23.43 -5.32
C ALA A 426 -7.64 22.75 -4.17
N PHE A 427 -6.31 22.75 -4.21
CA PHE A 427 -5.46 22.18 -3.15
C PHE A 427 -5.70 22.87 -1.79
N MET A 428 -5.71 24.20 -1.77
CA MET A 428 -5.92 24.99 -0.55
C MET A 428 -7.33 24.87 0.03
N MET A 429 -8.35 24.54 -0.79
CA MET A 429 -9.71 24.29 -0.28
C MET A 429 -9.79 23.10 0.68
N HIS A 430 -8.90 22.13 0.53
CA HIS A 430 -8.93 20.85 1.24
C HIS A 430 -7.72 20.64 2.17
N THR A 431 -6.82 21.61 2.22
CA THR A 431 -5.59 21.53 3.01
C THR A 431 -5.69 22.47 4.21
N SER A 432 -5.35 21.97 5.39
CA SER A 432 -5.28 22.80 6.60
C SER A 432 -4.26 23.94 6.41
N THR A 433 -4.57 25.13 6.93
CA THR A 433 -3.62 26.24 7.01
C THR A 433 -2.52 26.01 8.04
N SER A 434 -2.62 24.92 8.83
CA SER A 434 -1.62 24.45 9.79
C SER A 434 -1.39 22.94 9.58
N PRO A 435 -0.68 22.55 8.50
CA PRO A 435 -0.40 21.14 8.22
C PRO A 435 0.62 20.57 9.22
N GLN A 436 0.52 19.29 9.53
CA GLN A 436 1.46 18.62 10.43
C GLN A 436 2.77 18.30 9.69
N TYR A 437 3.86 18.98 10.03
CA TYR A 437 5.15 18.88 9.36
C TYR A 437 5.78 17.49 9.49
N SER A 438 5.50 16.76 10.57
CA SER A 438 5.96 15.36 10.70
C SER A 438 5.42 14.45 9.58
N ILE A 439 4.18 14.69 9.14
CA ILE A 439 3.57 13.93 8.03
C ILE A 439 4.28 14.27 6.72
N LEU A 440 4.51 15.56 6.45
CA LEU A 440 5.26 16.04 5.28
C LEU A 440 6.68 15.48 5.23
N ALA A 441 7.38 15.49 6.37
CA ALA A 441 8.71 14.89 6.49
C ALA A 441 8.70 13.40 6.17
N SER A 442 7.71 12.65 6.67
CA SER A 442 7.58 11.23 6.33
C SER A 442 7.29 10.99 4.84
N THR A 443 6.55 11.88 4.18
CA THR A 443 6.29 11.83 2.73
C THR A 443 7.58 12.08 1.93
N ASP A 444 8.37 13.07 2.33
CA ASP A 444 9.67 13.41 1.72
C ASP A 444 10.69 12.27 1.90
N VAL A 445 10.80 11.72 3.12
CA VAL A 445 11.63 10.54 3.40
C VAL A 445 11.18 9.34 2.59
N SER A 446 9.88 9.09 2.46
CA SER A 446 9.38 7.99 1.63
C SER A 446 9.79 8.14 0.16
N ALA A 447 9.79 9.36 -0.39
CA ALA A 447 10.28 9.59 -1.75
C ALA A 447 11.77 9.27 -1.87
N LYS A 448 12.58 9.73 -0.91
CA LYS A 448 14.02 9.44 -0.87
C LYS A 448 14.34 7.96 -0.74
N MET A 449 13.60 7.22 0.09
CA MET A 449 13.77 5.77 0.21
C MET A 449 13.52 5.06 -1.12
N MET A 450 12.53 5.49 -1.88
CA MET A 450 12.23 4.91 -3.19
C MET A 450 13.23 5.32 -4.28
N ASP A 451 13.79 6.52 -4.19
CA ASP A 451 14.90 6.97 -5.05
C ASP A 451 16.18 6.14 -4.82
N ASP A 452 16.55 5.94 -3.55
CA ASP A 452 17.80 5.27 -3.18
C ASP A 452 17.75 3.75 -3.36
N ALA A 453 16.61 3.13 -3.07
CA ALA A 453 16.51 1.67 -2.90
C ALA A 453 15.17 1.08 -3.38
N GLY A 454 14.38 1.81 -4.16
CA GLY A 454 13.03 1.37 -4.53
C GLY A 454 12.96 0.01 -5.23
N GLU A 455 13.92 -0.28 -6.11
CA GLU A 455 14.02 -1.58 -6.79
C GLU A 455 14.28 -2.72 -5.81
N TYR A 456 15.22 -2.53 -4.88
CA TYR A 456 15.52 -3.51 -3.83
C TYR A 456 14.31 -3.76 -2.93
N LEU A 457 13.70 -2.68 -2.42
CA LEU A 457 12.58 -2.75 -1.46
C LEU A 457 11.38 -3.47 -2.06
N THR A 458 11.05 -3.18 -3.33
CA THR A 458 9.94 -3.85 -4.01
C THR A 458 10.25 -5.30 -4.38
N ASP A 459 11.47 -5.59 -4.85
CA ASP A 459 11.87 -6.96 -5.18
C ASP A 459 11.86 -7.88 -3.94
N GLU A 460 12.29 -7.37 -2.78
CA GLU A 460 12.24 -8.10 -1.51
C GLU A 460 10.81 -8.45 -1.10
N SER A 461 9.90 -7.47 -1.15
CA SER A 461 8.48 -7.66 -0.84
C SER A 461 7.80 -8.68 -1.78
N ILE A 462 8.04 -8.57 -3.10
CA ILE A 462 7.56 -9.54 -4.11
C ILE A 462 8.15 -10.92 -3.83
N GLY A 463 9.44 -10.98 -3.49
CA GLY A 463 10.14 -12.21 -3.14
C GLY A 463 9.50 -12.96 -1.96
N GLU A 464 9.21 -12.26 -0.88
CA GLU A 464 8.55 -12.85 0.30
C GLU A 464 7.11 -13.30 -0.01
N ALA A 465 6.37 -12.53 -0.80
CA ALA A 465 5.03 -12.91 -1.23
C ALA A 465 5.05 -14.20 -2.08
N ILE A 466 5.97 -14.30 -3.04
CA ILE A 466 6.15 -15.51 -3.86
C ILE A 466 6.56 -16.70 -3.00
N ALA A 467 7.50 -16.50 -2.05
CA ALA A 467 7.94 -17.55 -1.14
C ALA A 467 6.77 -18.11 -0.31
N PHE A 468 5.93 -17.23 0.24
CA PHE A 468 4.71 -17.64 0.95
C PHE A 468 3.73 -18.38 0.04
N ARG A 469 3.45 -17.86 -1.16
CA ARG A 469 2.57 -18.51 -2.15
C ARG A 469 3.03 -19.92 -2.50
N GLN A 470 4.33 -20.10 -2.79
CA GLN A 470 4.90 -21.42 -3.08
C GLN A 470 4.85 -22.34 -1.84
N ALA A 471 5.14 -21.82 -0.65
CA ALA A 471 5.05 -22.59 0.59
C ALA A 471 3.63 -23.12 0.84
N MET A 472 2.60 -22.30 0.61
CA MET A 472 1.20 -22.72 0.74
C MET A 472 0.85 -23.88 -0.19
N VAL A 473 1.28 -23.83 -1.46
CA VAL A 473 1.05 -24.92 -2.42
C VAL A 473 1.83 -26.19 -2.02
N ARG A 474 3.10 -26.06 -1.65
CA ARG A 474 3.95 -27.19 -1.21
C ARG A 474 3.36 -27.88 0.02
N LEU A 475 2.93 -27.11 1.02
CA LEU A 475 2.29 -27.64 2.22
C LEU A 475 0.98 -28.36 1.89
N GLY A 476 0.16 -27.80 1.01
CA GLY A 476 -1.05 -28.49 0.53
C GLY A 476 -0.73 -29.83 -0.15
N ASN A 477 0.34 -29.89 -0.94
CA ASN A 477 0.80 -31.15 -1.55
C ASN A 477 1.27 -32.16 -0.49
N GLU A 478 2.03 -31.73 0.52
CA GLU A 478 2.49 -32.60 1.61
C GLU A 478 1.33 -33.11 2.48
N VAL A 479 0.34 -32.26 2.77
CA VAL A 479 -0.90 -32.67 3.47
C VAL A 479 -1.60 -33.79 2.70
N ARG A 480 -1.80 -33.60 1.38
CA ARG A 480 -2.45 -34.61 0.52
C ARG A 480 -1.62 -35.88 0.34
N LYS A 481 -0.28 -35.81 0.37
CA LYS A 481 0.60 -36.99 0.38
C LYS A 481 0.45 -37.81 1.65
N ARG A 482 0.32 -37.16 2.81
CA ARG A 482 0.13 -37.85 4.11
C ARG A 482 -1.24 -38.49 4.22
N LYS A 483 -2.30 -37.79 3.80
CA LYS A 483 -3.67 -38.28 3.81
C LYS A 483 -4.37 -37.84 2.52
N PRO A 484 -4.64 -38.78 1.58
CA PRO A 484 -5.38 -38.46 0.37
C PRO A 484 -6.73 -37.81 0.70
N GLN A 485 -7.11 -36.79 -0.08
CA GLN A 485 -8.34 -36.00 0.12
C GLN A 485 -8.39 -35.17 1.42
N ASP A 486 -7.28 -34.99 2.12
CA ASP A 486 -7.22 -34.05 3.24
C ASP A 486 -7.21 -32.60 2.74
N TRP A 487 -7.84 -31.71 3.52
CA TRP A 487 -8.03 -30.31 3.14
C TRP A 487 -6.85 -29.44 3.55
N TRP A 488 -6.60 -28.39 2.77
CA TRP A 488 -5.66 -27.33 3.07
C TRP A 488 -6.16 -26.02 2.44
N PHE A 489 -5.67 -24.89 2.93
CA PHE A 489 -5.94 -23.59 2.34
C PHE A 489 -5.37 -23.50 0.91
N GLY A 490 -6.13 -22.86 0.03
CA GLY A 490 -5.67 -22.52 -1.33
C GLY A 490 -5.08 -21.13 -1.40
N VAL A 491 -4.56 -20.76 -2.57
CA VAL A 491 -4.17 -19.39 -2.88
C VAL A 491 -4.75 -19.03 -4.24
N TRP A 492 -5.31 -17.83 -4.37
CA TRP A 492 -5.80 -17.34 -5.64
C TRP A 492 -4.64 -16.82 -6.50
N GLN A 493 -4.26 -17.62 -7.50
CA GLN A 493 -3.09 -17.42 -8.36
C GLN A 493 -3.10 -18.45 -9.51
N PRO A 494 -2.17 -18.39 -10.47
CA PRO A 494 -1.99 -19.45 -11.46
C PRO A 494 -1.65 -20.80 -10.80
N ASP A 495 -2.27 -21.88 -11.27
CA ASP A 495 -1.96 -23.25 -10.85
C ASP A 495 -0.61 -23.73 -11.43
N GLU A 496 -0.37 -23.38 -12.70
CA GLU A 496 0.85 -23.66 -13.45
C GLU A 496 1.18 -22.52 -14.41
N VAL A 497 2.44 -22.42 -14.80
CA VAL A 497 2.91 -21.48 -15.82
C VAL A 497 3.74 -22.26 -16.83
N ASN A 498 3.35 -22.18 -18.11
CA ASN A 498 4.01 -22.89 -19.21
C ASN A 498 4.15 -24.41 -18.97
N GLY A 499 3.15 -25.04 -18.34
CA GLY A 499 3.12 -26.48 -18.05
C GLY A 499 3.94 -26.91 -16.82
N LEU A 500 4.48 -25.97 -16.05
CA LEU A 500 5.16 -26.24 -14.78
C LEU A 500 4.28 -25.82 -13.60
N PRO A 501 4.08 -26.69 -12.59
CA PRO A 501 3.34 -26.33 -11.38
C PRO A 501 3.92 -25.10 -10.70
N PHE A 502 3.06 -24.22 -10.17
CA PHE A 502 3.48 -22.95 -9.58
C PHE A 502 4.54 -23.10 -8.48
N ALA A 503 4.42 -24.15 -7.65
CA ALA A 503 5.35 -24.45 -6.56
C ALA A 503 6.77 -24.84 -7.00
N ASP A 504 6.91 -25.27 -8.26
CA ASP A 504 8.16 -25.79 -8.83
C ASP A 504 8.83 -24.76 -9.76
N LEU A 505 8.17 -23.63 -10.01
CA LEU A 505 8.73 -22.52 -10.77
C LEU A 505 9.90 -21.87 -10.03
N ASP A 506 10.89 -21.43 -10.79
CA ASP A 506 11.96 -20.57 -10.30
C ASP A 506 11.36 -19.25 -9.76
N PRO A 507 11.58 -18.91 -8.48
CA PRO A 507 11.14 -17.63 -7.91
C PRO A 507 11.64 -16.43 -8.71
N GLN A 508 12.83 -16.48 -9.32
CA GLN A 508 13.35 -15.37 -10.12
C GLN A 508 12.52 -15.16 -11.40
N ALA A 509 12.10 -16.24 -12.06
CA ALA A 509 11.21 -16.17 -13.22
C ALA A 509 9.84 -15.57 -12.86
N LEU A 510 9.32 -15.87 -11.66
CA LEU A 510 8.07 -15.30 -11.15
C LEU A 510 8.20 -13.80 -10.80
N ARG A 511 9.39 -13.29 -10.52
CA ARG A 511 9.62 -11.86 -10.23
C ARG A 511 9.65 -10.97 -11.46
N GLN A 512 9.91 -11.53 -12.64
CA GLN A 512 10.17 -10.76 -13.87
C GLN A 512 9.29 -11.15 -15.07
N GLY A 513 8.51 -12.23 -14.96
CA GLY A 513 7.75 -12.82 -16.07
C GLY A 513 6.28 -12.40 -16.16
N ASP A 514 5.60 -12.93 -17.17
CA ASP A 514 4.17 -12.71 -17.46
C ASP A 514 3.24 -13.70 -16.73
N ALA A 515 3.78 -14.46 -15.77
CA ALA A 515 3.06 -15.48 -15.00
C ALA A 515 1.75 -14.96 -14.38
N TRP A 516 1.76 -13.69 -14.00
CA TRP A 516 0.68 -13.03 -13.29
C TRP A 516 -0.39 -12.42 -14.20
N VAL A 517 -0.18 -12.40 -15.51
CA VAL A 517 -1.15 -11.85 -16.47
C VAL A 517 -2.39 -12.74 -16.51
N LEU A 518 -3.57 -12.12 -16.47
CA LEU A 518 -4.85 -12.83 -16.57
C LEU A 518 -5.09 -13.22 -18.04
N LYS A 519 -4.52 -14.36 -18.46
CA LYS A 519 -4.61 -14.87 -19.83
C LYS A 519 -6.04 -15.37 -20.12
N PRO A 520 -6.65 -15.07 -21.28
CA PRO A 520 -8.02 -15.47 -21.61
C PRO A 520 -8.34 -16.97 -21.46
N SER A 521 -7.35 -17.84 -21.64
CA SER A 521 -7.48 -19.29 -21.51
C SER A 521 -7.32 -19.81 -20.09
N ALA A 522 -6.96 -18.97 -19.12
CA ALA A 522 -6.69 -19.37 -17.75
C ALA A 522 -7.99 -19.31 -16.92
N SER A 523 -8.36 -20.43 -16.29
CA SER A 523 -9.58 -20.50 -15.48
C SER A 523 -9.41 -19.97 -14.06
N TRP A 524 -8.19 -20.00 -13.50
CA TRP A 524 -7.92 -19.70 -12.10
C TRP A 524 -8.45 -18.33 -11.62
N HIS A 525 -8.46 -17.32 -12.50
CA HIS A 525 -8.91 -15.98 -12.14
C HIS A 525 -10.44 -15.78 -12.22
N GLY A 526 -11.15 -16.60 -12.99
CA GLY A 526 -12.62 -16.60 -13.03
C GLY A 526 -13.32 -15.40 -13.71
N PHE A 527 -12.59 -14.46 -14.33
CA PHE A 527 -13.18 -13.30 -15.03
C PHE A 527 -13.51 -13.50 -16.52
N GLY A 528 -13.28 -14.70 -17.07
CA GLY A 528 -13.42 -14.97 -18.51
C GLY A 528 -12.38 -14.22 -19.37
N ASP A 529 -12.75 -13.90 -20.61
CA ASP A 529 -11.86 -13.20 -21.55
C ASP A 529 -11.84 -11.69 -21.30
N LEU A 530 -10.72 -11.20 -20.75
CA LEU A 530 -10.42 -9.78 -20.57
C LEU A 530 -9.51 -9.22 -21.68
N GLY A 531 -9.04 -10.07 -22.60
CA GLY A 531 -7.95 -9.78 -23.53
C GLY A 531 -6.59 -10.28 -23.03
N ARG A 532 -5.64 -10.47 -23.96
CA ARG A 532 -4.34 -11.14 -23.69
C ARG A 532 -3.42 -10.42 -22.71
N ASP A 533 -3.48 -9.09 -22.64
CA ASP A 533 -2.59 -8.27 -21.83
C ASP A 533 -3.33 -7.06 -21.23
N TYR A 534 -4.50 -7.33 -20.65
CA TYR A 534 -5.34 -6.27 -20.11
C TYR A 534 -5.14 -6.04 -18.60
N CYS A 535 -4.90 -7.12 -17.85
CA CYS A 535 -4.82 -7.08 -16.39
C CYS A 535 -3.80 -8.12 -15.88
N MET A 536 -3.14 -7.81 -14.78
CA MET A 536 -2.31 -8.77 -14.03
C MET A 536 -2.70 -8.80 -12.55
N LEU A 537 -2.37 -9.90 -11.87
CA LEU A 537 -2.42 -10.00 -10.43
C LEU A 537 -1.11 -9.51 -9.80
N ASP A 538 -1.21 -8.61 -8.84
CA ASP A 538 -0.07 -8.17 -8.04
C ASP A 538 0.41 -9.30 -7.10
N PRO A 539 1.68 -9.75 -7.21
CA PRO A 539 2.19 -10.80 -6.34
C PRO A 539 2.04 -10.52 -4.84
N ILE A 540 2.15 -9.25 -4.42
CA ILE A 540 2.17 -8.87 -2.99
C ILE A 540 0.79 -8.84 -2.33
N LYS A 541 -0.27 -8.94 -3.14
CA LYS A 541 -1.67 -8.99 -2.70
C LYS A 541 -2.13 -10.45 -2.68
N VAL A 542 -1.89 -11.12 -1.55
CA VAL A 542 -2.07 -12.58 -1.47
C VAL A 542 -3.44 -12.92 -0.91
N THR A 543 -4.32 -13.41 -1.77
CA THR A 543 -5.64 -13.92 -1.38
C THR A 543 -5.55 -15.41 -1.07
N VAL A 544 -5.66 -15.78 0.21
CA VAL A 544 -5.73 -17.16 0.68
C VAL A 544 -7.18 -17.63 0.64
N LEU A 545 -7.42 -18.82 0.10
CA LEU A 545 -8.74 -19.40 -0.12
C LEU A 545 -9.04 -20.45 0.95
N THR A 546 -10.26 -20.42 1.49
CA THR A 546 -10.75 -21.47 2.39
C THR A 546 -11.67 -22.45 1.63
N PRO A 547 -11.77 -23.72 2.08
CA PRO A 547 -12.73 -24.69 1.51
C PRO A 547 -14.20 -24.23 1.67
N GLY A 548 -15.08 -24.67 0.79
CA GLY A 548 -16.52 -24.36 0.86
C GLY A 548 -17.11 -23.79 -0.44
N GLN A 549 -16.26 -23.34 -1.36
CA GLN A 549 -16.67 -22.85 -2.67
C GLN A 549 -15.62 -23.20 -3.74
N THR A 550 -16.05 -23.65 -4.91
CA THR A 550 -15.17 -23.90 -6.06
C THR A 550 -14.71 -22.58 -6.72
N LEU A 551 -13.79 -22.65 -7.69
CA LEU A 551 -13.36 -21.47 -8.45
C LEU A 551 -14.48 -20.93 -9.35
N GLU A 552 -15.37 -21.80 -9.82
CA GLU A 552 -16.57 -21.50 -10.59
C GLU A 552 -17.73 -21.01 -9.71
N GLY A 553 -17.50 -20.85 -8.41
CA GLY A 553 -18.44 -20.30 -7.44
C GLY A 553 -19.51 -21.28 -6.96
N GLN A 554 -19.40 -22.57 -7.29
CA GLN A 554 -20.30 -23.58 -6.78
C GLN A 554 -20.03 -23.82 -5.29
N MET A 555 -21.08 -23.83 -4.49
CA MET A 555 -20.96 -24.13 -3.07
C MET A 555 -20.75 -25.62 -2.85
N GLU A 556 -19.83 -25.96 -1.95
CA GLU A 556 -19.61 -27.34 -1.52
C GLU A 556 -20.61 -27.72 -0.41
N ALA A 557 -20.69 -29.01 -0.07
CA ALA A 557 -21.58 -29.47 1.01
C ALA A 557 -21.06 -29.14 2.42
N SER A 558 -19.75 -28.90 2.53
CA SER A 558 -19.05 -28.53 3.75
C SER A 558 -18.06 -27.42 3.42
N GLY A 559 -17.79 -26.51 4.35
CA GLY A 559 -16.88 -25.42 4.13
C GLY A 559 -16.36 -24.82 5.43
N ILE A 560 -15.33 -24.00 5.29
CA ILE A 560 -14.68 -23.29 6.39
C ILE A 560 -14.82 -21.80 6.09
N PRO A 561 -15.83 -21.11 6.64
CA PRO A 561 -15.99 -19.68 6.42
C PRO A 561 -14.76 -18.90 6.89
N ALA A 562 -14.24 -18.05 6.02
CA ALA A 562 -13.04 -17.24 6.29
C ALA A 562 -13.19 -16.26 7.48
N PRO A 563 -14.39 -15.73 7.84
CA PRO A 563 -14.56 -14.97 9.09
C PRO A 563 -14.13 -15.75 10.34
N LEU A 564 -14.36 -17.06 10.38
CA LEU A 564 -13.92 -17.91 11.48
C LEU A 564 -12.40 -18.02 11.55
N VAL A 565 -11.76 -18.22 10.40
CA VAL A 565 -10.29 -18.30 10.28
C VAL A 565 -9.65 -16.96 10.68
N SER A 566 -10.21 -15.85 10.19
CA SER A 566 -9.75 -14.49 10.49
C SER A 566 -9.84 -14.19 12.00
N SER A 567 -10.97 -14.52 12.63
CA SER A 567 -11.15 -14.32 14.08
C SER A 567 -10.19 -15.19 14.90
N PHE A 568 -10.00 -16.45 14.49
CA PHE A 568 -9.01 -17.33 15.12
C PHE A 568 -7.59 -16.75 15.01
N LEU A 569 -7.16 -16.31 13.82
CA LEU A 569 -5.84 -15.70 13.62
C LEU A 569 -5.68 -14.41 14.43
N ALA A 570 -6.71 -13.57 14.50
CA ALA A 570 -6.70 -12.33 15.27
C ALA A 570 -6.46 -12.59 16.77
N SER A 571 -7.04 -13.66 17.34
CA SER A 571 -6.79 -14.07 18.72
C SER A 571 -5.34 -14.52 18.99
N ARG A 572 -4.54 -14.76 17.94
CA ARG A 572 -3.10 -15.04 18.00
C ARG A 572 -2.24 -13.82 17.60
N GLY A 573 -2.85 -12.64 17.49
CA GLY A 573 -2.16 -11.41 17.09
C GLY A 573 -1.85 -11.33 15.60
N ILE A 574 -2.54 -12.13 14.76
CA ILE A 574 -2.38 -12.10 13.30
C ILE A 574 -3.63 -11.46 12.70
N VAL A 575 -3.51 -10.18 12.34
CA VAL A 575 -4.58 -9.42 11.67
C VAL A 575 -4.43 -9.53 10.16
N VAL A 576 -5.53 -9.83 9.49
CA VAL A 576 -5.62 -9.86 8.02
C VAL A 576 -6.25 -8.57 7.50
N GLU A 577 -5.99 -8.24 6.25
CA GLU A 577 -6.41 -6.95 5.67
C GLU A 577 -7.90 -6.93 5.32
N LYS A 578 -8.37 -7.97 4.63
CA LYS A 578 -9.78 -8.11 4.21
C LYS A 578 -10.20 -9.57 4.33
N THR A 579 -11.45 -9.76 4.71
CA THR A 579 -12.07 -11.08 4.82
C THR A 579 -13.35 -11.10 3.99
N GLU A 580 -13.41 -12.03 3.04
CA GLU A 580 -14.62 -12.39 2.29
C GLU A 580 -15.21 -13.68 2.86
N PRO A 581 -16.33 -14.25 2.34
CA PRO A 581 -16.91 -15.44 2.94
C PRO A 581 -15.99 -16.67 2.89
N TYR A 582 -15.17 -16.82 1.84
CA TYR A 582 -14.22 -17.94 1.66
C TYR A 582 -12.82 -17.50 1.18
N SER A 583 -12.42 -16.28 1.52
CA SER A 583 -11.08 -15.78 1.23
C SER A 583 -10.61 -14.76 2.28
N ILE A 584 -9.29 -14.70 2.50
CA ILE A 584 -8.64 -13.63 3.28
C ILE A 584 -7.53 -13.01 2.44
N LEU A 585 -7.45 -11.67 2.43
CA LEU A 585 -6.38 -10.92 1.76
C LEU A 585 -5.27 -10.58 2.75
N LEU A 586 -4.03 -10.74 2.28
CA LEU A 586 -2.82 -10.41 3.00
C LEU A 586 -1.99 -9.43 2.17
N LEU A 587 -1.44 -8.42 2.82
CA LEU A 587 -0.56 -7.43 2.20
C LEU A 587 0.90 -7.70 2.57
N PHE A 588 1.72 -7.98 1.57
CA PHE A 588 3.17 -8.07 1.74
C PHE A 588 3.81 -6.70 1.46
N SER A 589 3.70 -5.76 2.40
CA SER A 589 4.26 -4.40 2.26
C SER A 589 5.79 -4.36 2.37
N LEU A 590 6.39 -3.20 2.09
CA LEU A 590 7.84 -2.96 2.27
C LEU A 590 8.32 -3.19 3.72
N GLY A 591 7.43 -3.16 4.70
CA GLY A 591 7.74 -3.40 6.11
C GLY A 591 7.72 -4.87 6.53
N VAL A 592 7.46 -5.81 5.61
CA VAL A 592 7.48 -7.24 5.92
C VAL A 592 8.92 -7.73 6.03
N THR A 593 9.27 -8.29 7.19
CA THR A 593 10.57 -8.91 7.42
C THR A 593 10.62 -10.33 6.84
N LYS A 594 11.79 -10.76 6.39
CA LYS A 594 12.01 -12.12 5.87
C LYS A 594 11.49 -13.17 6.84
N GLY A 595 10.66 -14.08 6.32
CA GLY A 595 10.12 -15.21 7.10
C GLY A 595 8.99 -14.85 8.07
N LYS A 596 8.52 -13.59 8.13
CA LYS A 596 7.35 -13.21 8.97
C LYS A 596 6.12 -14.05 8.61
N TRP A 597 5.94 -14.41 7.35
CA TRP A 597 4.85 -15.29 6.89
C TRP A 597 4.90 -16.69 7.52
N GLY A 598 6.02 -17.10 8.12
CA GLY A 598 6.13 -18.34 8.87
C GLY A 598 5.19 -18.40 10.08
N SER A 599 4.96 -17.27 10.77
CA SER A 599 3.98 -17.21 11.87
C SER A 599 2.55 -17.40 11.37
N LEU A 600 2.23 -16.86 10.20
CA LEU A 600 0.95 -17.07 9.54
C LEU A 600 0.75 -18.53 9.14
N VAL A 601 1.74 -19.16 8.51
CA VAL A 601 1.68 -20.59 8.18
C VAL A 601 1.48 -21.45 9.43
N ALA A 602 2.18 -21.13 10.52
CA ALA A 602 2.00 -21.81 11.81
C ALA A 602 0.58 -21.63 12.36
N GLY A 603 0.03 -20.41 12.30
CA GLY A 603 -1.36 -20.12 12.72
C GLY A 603 -2.41 -20.85 11.88
N LEU A 604 -2.22 -20.93 10.55
CA LEU A 604 -3.11 -21.70 9.66
C LEU A 604 -3.03 -23.21 9.96
N MET A 605 -1.83 -23.73 10.26
CA MET A 605 -1.67 -25.14 10.65
C MET A 605 -2.28 -25.42 12.03
N GLU A 606 -2.16 -24.50 12.98
CA GLU A 606 -2.81 -24.57 14.29
C GLU A 606 -4.33 -24.59 14.15
N PHE A 607 -4.89 -23.69 13.31
CA PHE A 607 -6.31 -23.69 12.98
C PHE A 607 -6.74 -25.05 12.42
N LYS A 608 -6.03 -25.57 11.40
CA LYS A 608 -6.35 -26.88 10.82
C LYS A 608 -6.34 -27.99 11.86
N LYS A 609 -5.32 -28.04 12.73
CA LYS A 609 -5.22 -29.05 13.79
C LYS A 609 -6.43 -29.01 14.72
N HIS A 610 -6.82 -27.82 15.17
CA HIS A 610 -7.97 -27.66 16.08
C HIS A 610 -9.31 -27.92 15.38
N TYR A 611 -9.41 -27.55 14.11
CA TYR A 611 -10.58 -27.85 13.28
C TYR A 611 -10.75 -29.36 13.09
N ASP A 612 -9.67 -30.06 12.73
CA ASP A 612 -9.69 -31.51 12.49
C ASP A 612 -10.02 -32.31 13.77
N SER A 613 -9.59 -31.83 14.94
CA SER A 613 -9.93 -32.45 16.23
C SER A 613 -11.26 -31.97 16.82
N ASN A 614 -11.97 -31.06 16.13
CA ASN A 614 -13.13 -30.33 16.65
C ASN A 614 -12.91 -29.80 18.09
N ALA A 615 -11.78 -29.13 18.32
CA ALA A 615 -11.42 -28.64 19.64
C ALA A 615 -12.48 -27.67 20.19
N SER A 616 -12.77 -27.73 21.50
CA SER A 616 -13.74 -26.85 22.17
C SER A 616 -13.41 -25.38 21.94
N LEU A 617 -14.42 -24.56 21.62
CA LEU A 617 -14.29 -23.11 21.48
C LEU A 617 -13.82 -22.46 22.79
N GLU A 618 -14.13 -23.03 23.96
CA GLU A 618 -13.64 -22.55 25.26
C GLU A 618 -12.11 -22.60 25.37
N LEU A 619 -11.48 -23.55 24.65
CA LEU A 619 -10.04 -23.68 24.59
C LEU A 619 -9.43 -22.76 23.52
N VAL A 620 -10.03 -22.74 22.34
CA VAL A 620 -9.40 -22.12 21.16
C VAL A 620 -9.82 -20.67 20.92
N MET A 621 -10.99 -20.27 21.38
CA MET A 621 -11.55 -18.92 21.25
C MET A 621 -12.27 -18.50 22.55
N PRO A 622 -11.55 -18.45 23.69
CA PRO A 622 -12.15 -18.23 25.01
C PRO A 622 -12.91 -16.90 25.11
N ASP A 623 -12.41 -15.82 24.47
CA ASP A 623 -13.05 -14.49 24.52
C ASP A 623 -14.42 -14.47 23.81
N LEU A 624 -14.56 -15.26 22.73
CA LEU A 624 -15.83 -15.43 22.02
C LEU A 624 -16.86 -16.11 22.93
N VAL A 625 -16.46 -17.19 23.61
CA VAL A 625 -17.35 -17.92 24.53
C VAL A 625 -17.65 -17.10 25.79
N ALA A 626 -16.68 -16.35 26.30
CA ALA A 626 -16.88 -15.46 27.44
C ALA A 626 -17.93 -14.37 27.14
N SER A 627 -17.93 -13.84 25.91
CA SER A 627 -18.86 -12.79 25.47
C SER A 627 -20.23 -13.34 25.05
N HIS A 628 -20.28 -14.55 24.49
CA HIS A 628 -21.48 -15.11 23.85
C HIS A 628 -21.72 -16.59 24.23
N GLY A 629 -21.55 -16.92 25.51
CA GLY A 629 -21.61 -18.29 26.03
C GLY A 629 -22.93 -19.01 25.77
N GLU A 630 -24.06 -18.29 25.78
CA GLU A 630 -25.37 -18.87 25.45
C GLU A 630 -25.42 -19.49 24.05
N ARG A 631 -24.65 -18.92 23.11
CA ARG A 631 -24.60 -19.39 21.72
C ARG A 631 -23.53 -20.44 21.48
N TYR A 632 -22.37 -20.32 22.13
CA TYR A 632 -21.16 -21.08 21.78
C TYR A 632 -20.67 -22.08 22.83
N ALA A 633 -21.24 -22.10 24.05
CA ALA A 633 -20.84 -23.05 25.08
C ALA A 633 -21.03 -24.50 24.62
N GLY A 634 -20.00 -25.33 24.85
CA GLY A 634 -20.00 -26.74 24.45
C GLY A 634 -19.82 -27.02 22.95
N MET A 635 -19.70 -25.99 22.09
CA MET A 635 -19.40 -26.19 20.67
C MET A 635 -17.90 -26.41 20.43
N GLY A 636 -17.57 -27.23 19.44
CA GLY A 636 -16.22 -27.30 18.87
C GLY A 636 -16.04 -26.36 17.67
N LEU A 637 -14.78 -26.14 17.29
CA LEU A 637 -14.41 -25.25 16.19
C LEU A 637 -15.01 -25.68 14.84
N LYS A 638 -15.08 -27.00 14.58
CA LYS A 638 -15.68 -27.53 13.36
C LYS A 638 -17.20 -27.39 13.38
N ASP A 639 -17.83 -27.62 14.55
CA ASP A 639 -19.28 -27.44 14.69
C ASP A 639 -19.70 -26.01 14.35
N LEU A 640 -18.91 -25.01 14.74
CA LEU A 640 -19.15 -23.61 14.41
C LEU A 640 -18.98 -23.35 12.91
N ALA A 641 -17.92 -23.86 12.29
CA ALA A 641 -17.71 -23.71 10.86
C ALA A 641 -18.84 -24.34 10.03
N ASP A 642 -19.26 -25.56 10.40
CA ASP A 642 -20.37 -26.26 9.75
C ASP A 642 -21.67 -25.47 9.92
N ALA A 643 -21.95 -24.93 11.12
CA ALA A 643 -23.12 -24.10 11.36
C ALA A 643 -23.12 -22.82 10.50
N MET A 644 -22.00 -22.10 10.45
CA MET A 644 -21.85 -20.89 9.61
C MET A 644 -22.00 -21.21 8.12
N HIS A 645 -21.40 -22.30 7.66
CA HIS A 645 -21.49 -22.72 6.26
C HIS A 645 -22.92 -23.09 5.86
N GLN A 646 -23.62 -23.89 6.68
CA GLN A 646 -25.01 -24.28 6.40
C GLN A 646 -25.95 -23.06 6.43
N ASP A 647 -25.71 -22.09 7.31
CA ASP A 647 -26.48 -20.86 7.32
C ASP A 647 -26.29 -20.02 6.05
N MET A 648 -25.05 -19.89 5.56
CA MET A 648 -24.76 -19.22 4.28
C MET A 648 -25.43 -19.92 3.09
N LEU A 649 -25.53 -21.26 3.11
CA LEU A 649 -26.26 -22.03 2.10
C LEU A 649 -27.77 -21.77 2.18
N ALA A 650 -28.33 -21.80 3.39
CA ALA A 650 -29.77 -21.62 3.63
C ALA A 650 -30.25 -20.21 3.29
N SER A 651 -29.48 -19.19 3.67
CA SER A 651 -29.74 -17.77 3.39
C SER A 651 -29.42 -17.38 1.95
N LYS A 652 -28.71 -18.24 1.20
CA LYS A 652 -28.18 -17.96 -0.15
C LYS A 652 -27.30 -16.70 -0.18
N LEU A 653 -26.56 -16.43 0.90
CA LEU A 653 -25.78 -15.20 1.08
C LEU A 653 -24.91 -14.86 -0.14
N LEU A 654 -24.12 -15.82 -0.65
CA LEU A 654 -23.20 -15.59 -1.77
C LEU A 654 -23.93 -15.42 -3.11
N HIS A 655 -25.04 -16.14 -3.31
CA HIS A 655 -25.87 -15.98 -4.51
C HIS A 655 -26.50 -14.58 -4.55
N ASN A 656 -27.03 -14.13 -3.42
CA ASN A 656 -27.61 -12.79 -3.30
C ASN A 656 -26.54 -11.72 -3.47
N MET A 657 -25.33 -11.92 -2.93
CA MET A 657 -24.19 -11.03 -3.14
C MET A 657 -23.87 -10.88 -4.64
N ASP A 658 -23.71 -11.98 -5.37
CA ASP A 658 -23.38 -11.94 -6.79
C ASP A 658 -24.48 -11.28 -7.64
N ALA A 659 -25.74 -11.63 -7.34
CA ALA A 659 -26.90 -11.02 -7.98
C ALA A 659 -27.01 -9.52 -7.70
N ALA A 660 -26.78 -9.09 -6.45
CA ALA A 660 -26.88 -7.69 -6.03
C ALA A 660 -25.86 -6.80 -6.76
N PHE A 661 -24.60 -7.24 -6.86
CA PHE A 661 -23.53 -6.47 -7.51
C PHE A 661 -23.48 -6.59 -9.03
N SER A 662 -24.28 -7.47 -9.62
CA SER A 662 -24.50 -7.53 -11.08
C SER A 662 -25.52 -6.49 -11.56
N LEU A 663 -26.25 -5.86 -10.63
CA LEU A 663 -27.27 -4.85 -10.91
C LEU A 663 -26.74 -3.46 -10.58
N LEU A 664 -27.18 -2.46 -11.36
CA LEU A 664 -27.07 -1.06 -10.96
C LEU A 664 -28.41 -0.59 -10.41
N PRO A 665 -28.45 0.03 -9.22
CA PRO A 665 -29.63 0.72 -8.72
C PRO A 665 -30.18 1.79 -9.69
N ASP A 666 -31.46 2.14 -9.55
CA ASP A 666 -32.07 3.21 -10.32
C ASP A 666 -31.66 4.57 -9.77
N VAL A 667 -31.11 5.42 -10.63
CA VAL A 667 -30.69 6.79 -10.27
C VAL A 667 -31.92 7.70 -10.25
N VAL A 668 -32.23 8.28 -9.09
CA VAL A 668 -33.38 9.18 -8.88
C VAL A 668 -32.95 10.63 -8.74
N SER A 669 -31.88 10.90 -7.99
CA SER A 669 -31.33 12.23 -7.78
C SER A 669 -29.82 12.21 -7.72
N SER A 670 -29.18 13.35 -8.03
CA SER A 670 -27.73 13.47 -7.92
C SER A 670 -27.27 13.35 -6.45
N PRO A 671 -26.01 12.94 -6.20
CA PRO A 671 -25.45 12.91 -4.84
C PRO A 671 -25.63 14.24 -4.10
N ARG A 672 -25.41 15.37 -4.79
CA ARG A 672 -25.59 16.73 -4.22
C ARG A 672 -27.03 17.03 -3.81
N ALA A 673 -27.99 16.74 -4.69
CA ALA A 673 -29.40 16.98 -4.40
C ALA A 673 -29.89 16.10 -3.23
N THR A 674 -29.42 14.86 -3.17
CA THR A 674 -29.73 13.93 -2.07
C THR A 674 -29.10 14.41 -0.76
N PHE A 675 -27.84 14.81 -0.78
CA PHE A 675 -27.16 15.34 0.40
C PHE A 675 -27.84 16.62 0.92
N ALA A 676 -28.32 17.50 0.05
CA ALA A 676 -29.10 18.67 0.45
C ALA A 676 -30.40 18.29 1.21
N LYS A 677 -31.05 17.18 0.86
CA LYS A 677 -32.22 16.66 1.60
C LYS A 677 -31.80 16.11 2.98
N LEU A 678 -30.68 15.41 3.05
CA LEU A 678 -30.08 14.96 4.32
C LEU A 678 -29.83 16.13 5.26
N VAL A 679 -29.15 17.18 4.79
CA VAL A 679 -28.86 18.39 5.58
C VAL A 679 -30.13 19.10 6.07
N LYS A 680 -31.20 19.08 5.26
CA LYS A 680 -32.50 19.66 5.62
C LYS A 680 -33.35 18.78 6.55
N GLY A 681 -32.85 17.62 6.99
CA GLY A 681 -33.63 16.68 7.82
C GLY A 681 -34.80 16.02 7.07
N GLN A 682 -34.77 16.04 5.73
CA GLN A 682 -35.79 15.43 4.85
C GLN A 682 -35.52 13.95 4.61
N ILE A 683 -34.96 13.28 5.63
CA ILE A 683 -34.63 11.87 5.65
C ILE A 683 -35.33 11.19 6.82
N GLU A 684 -35.50 9.89 6.71
CA GLU A 684 -36.00 9.02 7.77
C GLU A 684 -35.22 7.71 7.76
N GLN A 685 -35.31 6.98 8.87
CA GLN A 685 -34.65 5.70 9.03
C GLN A 685 -35.68 4.58 8.98
N ILE A 686 -35.48 3.64 8.06
CA ILE A 686 -36.37 2.49 7.86
C ILE A 686 -35.61 1.19 8.01
N ALA A 687 -36.31 0.08 8.24
CA ALA A 687 -35.69 -1.23 8.19
C ALA A 687 -35.35 -1.60 6.74
N VAL A 688 -34.29 -2.37 6.53
CA VAL A 688 -33.87 -2.84 5.19
C VAL A 688 -35.02 -3.56 4.46
N ARG A 689 -35.81 -4.38 5.18
CA ARG A 689 -37.00 -5.06 4.62
C ARG A 689 -38.03 -4.12 3.97
N ASP A 690 -38.06 -2.85 4.37
CA ASP A 690 -39.01 -1.85 3.89
C ASP A 690 -38.40 -0.90 2.83
N MET A 691 -37.17 -1.19 2.35
CA MET A 691 -36.42 -0.27 1.49
C MET A 691 -36.79 -0.31 0.01
N LEU A 692 -37.68 -1.22 -0.40
CA LEU A 692 -38.12 -1.34 -1.78
C LEU A 692 -38.69 0.00 -2.28
N ASP A 693 -38.21 0.45 -3.45
CA ASP A 693 -38.57 1.74 -4.05
C ASP A 693 -38.25 2.99 -3.21
N ARG A 694 -37.47 2.85 -2.14
CA ARG A 694 -37.00 3.97 -1.31
C ARG A 694 -35.63 4.46 -1.80
N THR A 695 -35.47 5.78 -1.86
CA THR A 695 -34.21 6.40 -2.28
C THR A 695 -33.25 6.50 -1.09
N VAL A 696 -32.09 5.84 -1.15
CA VAL A 696 -31.10 5.90 -0.08
C VAL A 696 -30.51 7.30 0.03
N ALA A 697 -30.39 7.80 1.26
CA ALA A 697 -29.87 9.14 1.54
C ALA A 697 -28.36 9.16 1.78
N VAL A 698 -27.78 8.00 2.11
CA VAL A 698 -26.36 7.79 2.36
C VAL A 698 -25.84 6.66 1.48
N GLN A 699 -24.51 6.57 1.36
CA GLN A 699 -23.88 5.47 0.65
C GLN A 699 -24.03 4.19 1.45
N VAL A 700 -24.38 3.08 0.80
CA VAL A 700 -24.47 1.75 1.41
C VAL A 700 -23.32 0.90 0.87
N VAL A 701 -22.38 0.55 1.75
CA VAL A 701 -21.17 -0.23 1.42
C VAL A 701 -21.09 -1.44 2.36
N PRO A 702 -21.60 -2.61 1.94
CA PRO A 702 -21.47 -3.82 2.73
C PRO A 702 -20.05 -4.39 2.64
N TYR A 703 -19.55 -4.96 3.75
CA TYR A 703 -18.32 -5.76 3.76
C TYR A 703 -18.66 -7.21 4.12
N PRO A 704 -18.32 -8.18 3.25
CA PRO A 704 -17.70 -8.04 1.93
C PRO A 704 -18.67 -7.49 0.85
N PRO A 705 -18.19 -7.13 -0.36
CA PRO A 705 -16.80 -7.03 -0.79
C PRO A 705 -16.16 -5.67 -0.43
N GLY A 706 -16.89 -4.76 0.22
CA GLY A 706 -16.36 -3.44 0.59
C GLY A 706 -16.37 -2.39 -0.52
N ILE A 707 -17.30 -2.53 -1.47
CA ILE A 707 -17.53 -1.54 -2.54
C ILE A 707 -18.96 -1.01 -2.48
N PRO A 708 -19.25 0.19 -3.00
CA PRO A 708 -20.57 0.77 -2.93
C PRO A 708 -21.63 -0.08 -3.64
N LEU A 709 -22.56 -0.63 -2.86
CA LEU A 709 -23.75 -1.31 -3.38
C LEU A 709 -24.74 -0.27 -3.90
N MET A 710 -25.05 0.73 -3.07
CA MET A 710 -25.91 1.85 -3.43
C MET A 710 -25.26 3.20 -3.10
N MET A 711 -25.48 4.18 -3.96
CA MET A 711 -25.04 5.56 -3.80
C MET A 711 -26.21 6.45 -3.36
N PRO A 712 -25.95 7.56 -2.65
CA PRO A 712 -26.98 8.53 -2.30
C PRO A 712 -27.76 8.99 -3.53
N GLY A 713 -29.08 8.89 -3.50
CA GLY A 713 -29.95 9.27 -4.61
C GLY A 713 -30.37 8.11 -5.51
N GLU A 714 -29.92 6.89 -5.20
CA GLU A 714 -30.36 5.68 -5.87
C GLU A 714 -31.48 4.96 -5.12
N LYS A 715 -32.26 4.14 -5.83
CA LYS A 715 -33.25 3.22 -5.23
C LYS A 715 -33.18 1.83 -5.86
N ALA A 716 -33.66 0.82 -5.13
CA ALA A 716 -33.86 -0.52 -5.66
C ALA A 716 -35.35 -0.72 -5.98
N GLY A 717 -35.70 -0.84 -7.26
CA GLY A 717 -37.04 -1.23 -7.71
C GLY A 717 -37.28 -2.73 -7.59
N ALA A 718 -38.49 -3.18 -7.94
CA ALA A 718 -38.90 -4.59 -7.86
C ALA A 718 -38.03 -5.55 -8.71
N ASP A 719 -37.46 -5.08 -9.81
CA ASP A 719 -36.52 -5.83 -10.65
C ASP A 719 -35.11 -5.96 -10.03
N LYS A 720 -34.85 -5.28 -8.90
CA LYS A 720 -33.56 -5.22 -8.21
C LYS A 720 -33.62 -5.73 -6.77
N GLN A 721 -34.59 -6.59 -6.48
CA GLN A 721 -34.83 -7.20 -5.16
C GLN A 721 -33.57 -7.86 -4.55
N ALA A 722 -32.68 -8.40 -5.39
CA ALA A 722 -31.42 -9.03 -4.95
C ALA A 722 -30.54 -8.12 -4.08
N ILE A 723 -30.58 -6.80 -4.30
CA ILE A 723 -29.86 -5.81 -3.47
C ILE A 723 -30.34 -5.85 -2.03
N ILE A 724 -31.66 -5.92 -1.84
CA ILE A 724 -32.30 -5.98 -0.52
C ILE A 724 -32.08 -7.37 0.09
N ASP A 725 -32.27 -8.43 -0.70
CA ASP A 725 -32.08 -9.82 -0.25
C ASP A 725 -30.66 -10.09 0.24
N TYR A 726 -29.67 -9.41 -0.34
CA TYR A 726 -28.29 -9.51 0.13
C TYR A 726 -28.11 -8.89 1.52
N LEU A 727 -28.60 -7.65 1.72
CA LEU A 727 -28.53 -6.99 3.02
C LEU A 727 -29.32 -7.77 4.10
N LEU A 728 -30.46 -8.35 3.74
CA LEU A 728 -31.25 -9.21 4.65
C LEU A 728 -30.54 -10.54 4.97
N ALA A 729 -29.84 -11.13 4.01
CA ALA A 729 -29.03 -12.32 4.27
C ALA A 729 -27.86 -12.03 5.24
N MET A 730 -27.27 -10.84 5.16
CA MET A 730 -26.26 -10.37 6.11
C MET A 730 -26.86 -10.11 7.51
N GLU A 731 -28.01 -9.43 7.58
CA GLU A 731 -28.76 -9.23 8.84
C GLU A 731 -29.04 -10.57 9.54
N LEU A 732 -29.48 -11.56 8.77
CA LEU A 732 -29.77 -12.91 9.29
C LEU A 732 -28.51 -13.59 9.82
N PHE A 733 -27.41 -13.55 9.05
CA PHE A 733 -26.13 -14.13 9.48
C PHE A 733 -25.63 -13.50 10.78
N ASP A 734 -25.63 -12.17 10.88
CA ASP A 734 -25.20 -11.43 12.07
C ASP A 734 -26.05 -11.79 13.30
N SER A 735 -27.36 -12.02 13.09
CA SER A 735 -28.25 -12.45 14.18
C SER A 735 -27.94 -13.84 14.70
N HIS A 736 -27.44 -14.75 13.85
CA HIS A 736 -27.13 -16.13 14.19
C HIS A 736 -25.72 -16.33 14.77
N PHE A 737 -24.79 -15.42 14.45
CA PHE A 737 -23.37 -15.53 14.80
C PHE A 737 -22.82 -14.25 15.45
N PRO A 738 -23.23 -13.91 16.69
CA PRO A 738 -22.69 -12.78 17.43
C PRO A 738 -21.16 -12.90 17.63
N GLY A 739 -20.43 -11.81 17.41
CA GLY A 739 -18.95 -11.81 17.35
C GLY A 739 -18.39 -12.03 15.94
N PHE A 740 -19.25 -12.22 14.94
CA PHE A 740 -18.92 -12.30 13.51
C PHE A 740 -19.76 -11.34 12.67
N GLU A 741 -20.26 -10.26 13.27
CA GLU A 741 -21.07 -9.27 12.57
C GLU A 741 -20.31 -8.64 11.39
N HIS A 742 -21.02 -8.41 10.30
CA HIS A 742 -20.48 -7.72 9.15
C HIS A 742 -20.33 -6.22 9.44
N ASP A 743 -19.23 -5.62 8.96
CA ASP A 743 -19.03 -4.17 9.00
C ASP A 743 -19.72 -3.54 7.79
N ASN A 744 -20.80 -2.79 8.00
CA ASN A 744 -21.59 -2.21 6.92
C ASN A 744 -21.65 -0.70 7.05
N HIS A 745 -21.02 0.01 6.12
CA HIS A 745 -21.11 1.47 6.11
C HIS A 745 -22.46 1.91 5.50
N GLY A 746 -23.15 2.82 6.20
CA GLY A 746 -24.46 3.32 5.81
C GLY A 746 -25.64 2.44 6.26
N VAL A 747 -25.37 1.37 6.99
CA VAL A 747 -26.37 0.53 7.65
C VAL A 747 -26.18 0.65 9.15
N GLU A 748 -27.24 1.03 9.86
CA GLU A 748 -27.26 1.05 11.33
C GLU A 748 -27.87 -0.24 11.86
N ILE A 749 -27.29 -0.78 12.93
CA ILE A 749 -27.76 -1.98 13.60
C ILE A 749 -28.57 -1.58 14.82
N GLU A 750 -29.87 -1.88 14.83
CA GLU A 750 -30.73 -1.75 16.00
C GLU A 750 -30.94 -3.11 16.65
N ARG A 751 -30.85 -3.17 17.98
CA ARG A 751 -31.16 -4.37 18.77
C ARG A 751 -32.38 -4.11 19.63
N ASP A 752 -33.38 -4.99 19.55
CA ASP A 752 -34.55 -4.90 20.42
C ASP A 752 -34.27 -5.38 21.86
N GLY A 753 -35.23 -5.23 22.76
CA GLY A 753 -35.10 -5.63 24.16
C GLY A 753 -34.94 -7.14 24.40
N GLN A 754 -35.10 -7.96 23.36
CA GLN A 754 -34.85 -9.42 23.38
C GLN A 754 -33.56 -9.79 22.63
N GLY A 755 -32.79 -8.80 22.16
CA GLY A 755 -31.54 -9.01 21.42
C GLY A 755 -31.70 -9.22 19.92
N GLY A 756 -32.92 -9.12 19.38
CA GLY A 756 -33.22 -9.23 17.96
C GLY A 756 -32.55 -8.12 17.17
N LEU A 757 -31.77 -8.49 16.16
CA LEU A 757 -30.99 -7.58 15.33
C LEU A 757 -31.81 -7.15 14.11
N THR A 758 -31.83 -5.85 13.77
CA THR A 758 -32.42 -5.35 12.53
C THR A 758 -31.50 -4.31 11.90
N TYR A 759 -31.25 -4.45 10.60
CA TYR A 759 -30.54 -3.46 9.82
C TYR A 759 -31.48 -2.33 9.41
N ARG A 760 -30.99 -1.10 9.55
CA ARG A 760 -31.72 0.11 9.18
C ARG A 760 -30.88 1.00 8.30
N VAL A 761 -31.54 1.68 7.36
CA VAL A 761 -30.90 2.58 6.40
C VAL A 761 -31.59 3.93 6.39
N TYR A 762 -30.82 4.99 6.16
CA TYR A 762 -31.38 6.32 5.93
C TYR A 762 -31.85 6.45 4.49
N VAL A 763 -33.11 6.86 4.34
CA VAL A 763 -33.75 7.11 3.06
C VAL A 763 -34.34 8.51 3.02
N VAL A 764 -34.56 9.02 1.82
CA VAL A 764 -35.31 10.26 1.61
C VAL A 764 -36.78 10.03 1.98
N LYS A 765 -37.36 10.97 2.75
CA LYS A 765 -38.80 10.99 3.06
C LYS A 765 -39.60 11.08 1.76
N GLN A 766 -40.60 10.22 1.62
CA GLN A 766 -41.53 10.21 0.47
C GLN A 766 -42.88 10.80 0.86
#